data_AF-A0A4Q4Z8U5-F1
#
_entry.id   AF-A0A4Q4Z8U5-F1
#
_cell.length_a   1.000
_cell.length_b   1.000
_cell.length_c   1.000
_cell.angle_alpha   90.00
_cell.angle_beta   90.00
_cell.angle_gamma   90.00
#
_symmetry.space_group_name_H-M   'P 1'
#
loop_
_entity.id
_entity.type
_entity.pdbx_description
1 polymer ?
#
loop_
_entity_poly.entity_id
_entity_poly.type
_entity_poly.pdbx_seq_one_letter_code
_entity_poly.pdbx_strand_id
1 'polypeptide(L)'
;MSTHPGNLRPTRAGTWEASLPKAIGARERQGYTFKARQDALDWLVRGDGARRSGQPLPVPSPELLSQKRRAGTEFAKVAADWHREVYLEDFRADAVRAEAVKAGIRRIDTFFKRHDLHLETFSRQNERDLYRWLLDGDPTPCAELPDGVHPDDLVTRAEALAIPGMASLSTFKTRLREDDIRPAVTAPVQKFRIADLYDPAARLVTARRGATPTEGETRGPLKRSTARNTRWVLLAVLEHARQSGIQVPPNVGNAKLPGKPGIKKKERVVAASLQDCARVAGHLHVVHQLALWLMRTLGLRISEAFGIHLTDITDHGPGKPGVLRIWKQGGRAFKFTNAEGQVVVADSKDQLKNLRSVRLVVVPPSLMDLIRLVIRVFHVDENGLERDGARLIPGLKARDKSGAGSFRRQLALAAKAEGIRCSADKDEIEGKFRLPTPHYLRKSLVTDLEVGKVKKSHIQSAIGHRPSAALVHTTYTLEDRSLKKLRKISQLMQQSIISDLGTLQVPTTQRCTTGNHPALAQDAARIDALLLDAGWLILPEVDGEATFTTAEVAEALGRTEQTVAGRIRAGELPAVRYQGGYLIRESDFLAELERVAGQVSLKDLAAEVLRDYDVVRHYIRRAGLALEEFTARDAHAPVDTAENVRLYFKEQDALLQRATRLSTLAKEIGVSVAMLDTRIRKGLLVEDPVREHGGLRMVTNESAEATRTFFARVRRR
;
A
#
# COMPACT_ATOMS: atom_id res chain seq x y z
N MET A 1 -56.99 59.12 24.83
CA MET A 1 -55.98 58.24 24.19
C MET A 1 -54.69 58.36 24.99
N SER A 2 -54.39 57.37 25.83
CA SER A 2 -53.20 57.35 26.70
C SER A 2 -51.95 57.07 25.86
N THR A 3 -50.98 57.99 25.87
CA THR A 3 -49.68 57.83 25.21
C THR A 3 -48.78 56.92 26.06
N HIS A 4 -48.74 55.62 25.74
CA HIS A 4 -47.72 54.74 26.31
C HIS A 4 -46.33 55.10 25.74
N PRO A 5 -45.26 55.16 26.56
CA PRO A 5 -43.90 55.53 26.13
C PRO A 5 -43.18 54.45 25.31
N GLY A 6 -43.90 53.39 24.91
CA GLY A 6 -43.40 52.28 24.12
C GLY A 6 -43.69 52.44 22.63
N ASN A 7 -42.83 51.85 21.80
CA ASN A 7 -43.09 51.73 20.37
C ASN A 7 -43.78 50.39 20.13
N LEU A 8 -44.93 50.41 19.46
CA LEU A 8 -45.60 49.22 18.94
C LEU A 8 -45.72 49.35 17.43
N ARG A 9 -45.22 48.38 16.67
CA ARG A 9 -45.27 48.39 15.20
C ARG A 9 -45.70 47.04 14.64
N PRO A 10 -46.64 46.99 13.69
CA PRO A 10 -46.90 45.77 12.93
C PRO A 10 -45.71 45.46 12.02
N THR A 11 -45.41 44.18 11.85
CA THR A 11 -44.39 43.68 10.91
C THR A 11 -45.05 43.17 9.63
N ARG A 12 -44.28 43.06 8.54
CA ARG A 12 -44.78 42.47 7.27
C ARG A 12 -45.27 41.02 7.40
N ALA A 13 -44.85 40.31 8.45
CA ALA A 13 -45.20 38.91 8.70
C ALA A 13 -46.50 38.75 9.52
N GLY A 14 -47.29 39.82 9.72
CA GLY A 14 -48.50 39.79 10.55
C GLY A 14 -48.24 39.77 12.07
N THR A 15 -46.98 39.77 12.50
CA THR A 15 -46.55 39.82 13.91
C THR A 15 -46.35 41.25 14.42
N TRP A 16 -46.20 41.45 15.73
CA TRP A 16 -46.13 42.77 16.36
C TRP A 16 -44.83 42.98 17.13
N GLU A 17 -44.08 44.02 16.78
CA GLU A 17 -42.85 44.39 17.50
C GLU A 17 -43.17 45.44 18.56
N ALA A 18 -42.84 45.14 19.82
CA ALA A 18 -42.95 46.08 20.93
C ALA A 18 -41.58 46.37 21.54
N SER A 19 -41.29 47.63 21.85
CA SER A 19 -40.05 48.01 22.54
C SER A 19 -40.23 49.15 23.54
N LEU A 20 -39.51 49.08 24.66
CA LEU A 20 -39.43 50.08 25.72
C LEU A 20 -37.97 50.39 26.07
N PRO A 21 -37.63 51.63 26.46
CA PRO A 21 -36.35 51.92 27.13
C PRO A 21 -36.16 51.03 28.38
N LYS A 22 -34.95 50.55 28.64
CA LYS A 22 -34.66 49.69 29.81
C LYS A 22 -34.96 50.36 31.16
N ALA A 23 -34.82 51.69 31.23
CA ALA A 23 -35.15 52.52 32.39
C ALA A 23 -35.76 53.87 31.94
N ILE A 24 -36.30 54.67 32.86
CA ILE A 24 -36.73 56.04 32.56
C ILE A 24 -35.49 56.88 32.18
N GLY A 25 -35.50 57.49 30.99
CA GLY A 25 -34.36 58.26 30.46
C GLY A 25 -33.27 57.44 29.74
N ALA A 26 -33.33 56.11 29.73
CA ALA A 26 -32.32 55.28 29.05
C ALA A 26 -32.43 55.36 27.52
N ARG A 27 -31.28 55.45 26.83
CA ARG A 27 -31.21 55.35 25.36
C ARG A 27 -31.36 53.91 24.86
N GLU A 28 -30.92 52.94 25.65
CA GLU A 28 -31.01 51.53 25.30
C GLU A 28 -32.44 51.01 25.47
N ARG A 29 -32.96 50.34 24.44
CA ARG A 29 -34.32 49.78 24.41
C ARG A 29 -34.25 48.26 24.42
N GLN A 30 -35.19 47.64 25.13
CA GLN A 30 -35.46 46.22 25.04
C GLN A 30 -36.74 46.03 24.23
N GLY A 31 -36.73 45.09 23.31
CA GLY A 31 -37.89 44.80 22.46
C GLY A 31 -38.01 43.34 22.13
N TYR A 32 -39.25 42.93 21.84
CA TYR A 32 -39.62 41.58 21.50
C TYR A 32 -40.64 41.59 20.34
N THR A 33 -40.70 40.50 19.58
CA THR A 33 -41.70 40.30 18.52
C THR A 33 -42.73 39.27 18.97
N PHE A 34 -44.00 39.67 19.00
CA PHE A 34 -45.13 38.89 19.51
C PHE A 34 -45.99 38.37 18.36
N LYS A 35 -46.60 37.19 18.56
CA LYS A 35 -47.54 36.60 17.61
C LYS A 35 -48.81 37.44 17.49
N ALA A 36 -49.38 37.89 18.62
CA ALA A 36 -50.59 38.72 18.64
C ALA A 36 -50.30 40.16 19.11
N ARG A 37 -51.13 41.10 18.64
CA ARG A 37 -51.07 42.51 19.03
C ARG A 37 -51.31 42.70 20.53
N GLN A 38 -52.23 41.91 21.09
CA GLN A 38 -52.64 42.03 22.48
C GLN A 38 -51.49 41.67 23.42
N ASP A 39 -50.77 40.58 23.16
CA ASP A 39 -49.61 40.18 23.96
C ASP A 39 -48.51 41.26 23.97
N ALA A 40 -48.30 41.91 22.83
CA ALA A 40 -47.35 43.01 22.68
C ALA A 40 -47.78 44.23 23.52
N LEU A 41 -49.08 44.56 23.52
CA LEU A 41 -49.65 45.62 24.35
C LEU A 41 -49.56 45.30 25.84
N ASP A 42 -49.91 44.08 26.25
CA ASP A 42 -49.87 43.64 27.64
C ASP A 42 -48.43 43.64 28.19
N TRP A 43 -47.46 43.30 27.34
CA TRP A 43 -46.05 43.45 27.69
C TRP A 43 -45.64 44.92 27.84
N LEU A 44 -46.09 45.82 26.96
CA LEU A 44 -45.81 47.26 27.08
C LEU A 44 -46.39 47.85 28.37
N VAL A 45 -47.61 47.46 28.74
CA VAL A 45 -48.27 47.91 29.98
C VAL A 45 -47.49 47.43 31.21
N ARG A 46 -47.15 46.14 31.27
CA ARG A 46 -46.34 45.58 32.38
C ARG A 46 -44.94 46.19 32.44
N GLY A 47 -44.31 46.42 31.28
CA GLY A 47 -43.00 47.05 31.18
C GLY A 47 -43.00 48.51 31.63
N ASP A 48 -44.05 49.28 31.32
CA ASP A 48 -44.17 50.67 31.82
C ASP A 48 -44.36 50.70 33.35
N GLY A 49 -45.17 49.78 33.88
CA GLY A 49 -45.31 49.60 35.34
C GLY A 49 -43.98 49.28 36.02
N ALA A 50 -43.22 48.31 35.50
CA ALA A 50 -41.91 47.92 36.03
C ALA A 50 -40.90 49.09 36.00
N ARG A 51 -40.89 49.88 34.92
CA ARG A 51 -39.99 51.04 34.80
C ARG A 51 -40.32 52.13 35.83
N ARG A 52 -41.61 52.39 36.10
CA ARG A 52 -42.02 53.38 37.10
C ARG A 52 -41.69 52.95 38.52
N SER A 53 -41.65 51.65 38.79
CA SER A 53 -41.27 51.08 40.10
C SER A 53 -39.78 50.75 40.23
N GLY A 54 -38.95 51.10 39.23
CA GLY A 54 -37.50 50.82 39.25
C GLY A 54 -37.13 49.34 39.08
N GLN A 55 -38.08 48.49 38.68
CA GLN A 55 -37.89 47.06 38.45
C GLN A 55 -37.40 46.78 37.01
N PRO A 56 -36.68 45.68 36.76
CA PRO A 56 -36.28 45.29 35.42
C PRO A 56 -37.49 44.97 34.54
N LEU A 57 -37.37 45.21 33.23
CA LEU A 57 -38.42 44.89 32.28
C LEU A 57 -38.75 43.38 32.28
N PRO A 58 -40.03 43.01 32.29
CA PRO A 58 -40.43 41.60 32.32
C PRO A 58 -39.99 40.88 31.04
N VAL A 59 -39.55 39.63 31.16
CA VAL A 59 -39.27 38.76 30.01
C VAL A 59 -40.58 38.06 29.61
N PRO A 60 -41.07 38.21 28.35
CA PRO A 60 -42.26 37.51 27.89
C PRO A 60 -42.08 35.98 27.87
N SER A 61 -43.18 35.25 28.09
CA SER A 61 -43.19 33.80 27.89
C SER A 61 -42.83 33.44 26.44
N PRO A 62 -41.95 32.44 26.19
CA PRO A 62 -41.50 32.07 24.85
C PRO A 62 -42.63 31.74 23.87
N GLU A 63 -43.76 31.24 24.36
CA GLU A 63 -44.94 30.86 23.58
C GLU A 63 -45.61 32.05 22.88
N LEU A 64 -45.50 33.24 23.48
CA LEU A 64 -46.05 34.50 22.96
C LEU A 64 -45.14 35.13 21.89
N LEU A 65 -43.88 34.70 21.84
CA LEU A 65 -42.87 35.27 20.95
C LEU A 65 -42.92 34.60 19.56
N SER A 66 -42.77 35.41 18.53
CA SER A 66 -42.49 34.91 17.18
C SER A 66 -41.01 34.52 17.11
N GLN A 67 -40.73 33.22 17.03
CA GLN A 67 -39.37 32.73 16.80
C GLN A 67 -38.94 33.09 15.38
N LYS A 68 -38.00 34.03 15.27
CA LYS A 68 -37.44 34.48 14.00
C LYS A 68 -36.50 33.40 13.43
N ARG A 69 -37.03 32.30 12.88
CA ARG A 69 -36.25 31.45 11.96
C ARG A 69 -36.07 32.22 10.66
N ARG A 70 -34.96 32.98 10.55
CA ARG A 70 -34.52 33.46 9.24
C ARG A 70 -34.06 32.23 8.45
N ALA A 71 -34.76 31.90 7.37
CA ALA A 71 -34.26 30.98 6.38
C ALA A 71 -32.98 31.59 5.77
N GLY A 72 -31.81 31.15 6.25
CA GLY A 72 -30.52 31.53 5.65
C GLY A 72 -30.12 30.55 4.56
N THR A 73 -29.20 30.97 3.68
CA THR A 73 -28.75 30.12 2.58
C THR A 73 -27.80 29.04 3.10
N GLU A 74 -28.13 27.78 2.78
CA GLU A 74 -27.30 26.63 3.15
C GLU A 74 -26.00 26.58 2.35
N PHE A 75 -24.88 26.35 3.04
CA PHE A 75 -23.57 26.20 2.41
C PHE A 75 -23.54 25.06 1.40
N ALA A 76 -24.12 23.89 1.73
CA ALA A 76 -24.15 22.72 0.85
C ALA A 76 -24.72 23.02 -0.54
N LYS A 77 -25.81 23.80 -0.60
CA LYS A 77 -26.49 24.13 -1.86
C LYS A 77 -25.58 24.95 -2.77
N VAL A 78 -25.04 26.05 -2.26
CA VAL A 78 -24.14 26.94 -3.02
C VAL A 78 -22.83 26.24 -3.38
N ALA A 79 -22.32 25.39 -2.50
CA ALA A 79 -21.13 24.61 -2.78
C ALA A 79 -21.35 23.53 -3.86
N ALA A 80 -22.54 22.94 -3.92
CA ALA A 80 -22.91 22.00 -4.98
C ALA A 80 -23.07 22.68 -6.34
N ASP A 81 -23.71 23.86 -6.37
CA ASP A 81 -23.84 24.68 -7.58
C ASP A 81 -22.46 25.14 -8.08
N TRP A 82 -21.62 25.69 -7.20
CA TRP A 82 -20.22 26.01 -7.52
C TRP A 82 -19.43 24.79 -8.04
N HIS A 83 -19.59 23.63 -7.40
CA HIS A 83 -18.88 22.42 -7.80
C HIS A 83 -19.28 21.95 -9.20
N ARG A 84 -20.57 22.03 -9.53
CA ARG A 84 -21.11 21.67 -10.84
C ARG A 84 -20.71 22.69 -11.91
N GLU A 85 -21.13 23.94 -11.73
CA GLU A 85 -21.08 24.99 -12.75
C GLU A 85 -19.68 25.56 -12.94
N VAL A 86 -18.94 25.76 -11.86
CA VAL A 86 -17.61 26.39 -11.96
C VAL A 86 -16.53 25.32 -11.96
N TYR A 87 -16.57 24.34 -11.04
CA TYR A 87 -15.45 23.43 -10.87
C TYR A 87 -15.38 22.28 -11.88
N LEU A 88 -16.51 21.68 -12.27
CA LEU A 88 -16.54 20.58 -13.23
C LEU A 88 -16.53 21.07 -14.68
N GLU A 89 -17.34 22.08 -15.01
CA GLU A 89 -17.49 22.59 -16.38
C GLU A 89 -16.26 23.40 -16.83
N ASP A 90 -15.77 24.36 -16.04
CA ASP A 90 -14.67 25.25 -16.46
C ASP A 90 -13.27 24.65 -16.28
N PHE A 91 -13.04 23.84 -15.24
CA PHE A 91 -11.68 23.41 -14.86
C PHE A 91 -11.28 22.01 -15.34
N ARG A 92 -12.14 21.27 -16.07
CA ARG A 92 -11.92 19.88 -16.54
C ARG A 92 -11.18 19.04 -15.48
N ALA A 93 -11.67 19.06 -14.25
CA ALA A 93 -10.94 18.54 -13.11
C ALA A 93 -10.79 17.00 -13.15
N ASP A 94 -9.60 16.49 -12.80
CA ASP A 94 -9.38 15.06 -12.54
C ASP A 94 -10.40 14.55 -11.52
N ALA A 95 -11.08 13.43 -11.81
CA ALA A 95 -12.12 12.84 -10.96
C ALA A 95 -11.67 12.64 -9.51
N VAL A 96 -10.40 12.29 -9.28
CA VAL A 96 -9.83 12.15 -7.93
C VAL A 96 -9.78 13.50 -7.20
N ARG A 97 -9.46 14.58 -7.92
CA ARG A 97 -9.45 15.92 -7.36
C ARG A 97 -10.86 16.43 -7.10
N ALA A 98 -11.81 16.14 -7.99
CA ALA A 98 -13.22 16.46 -7.78
C ALA A 98 -13.75 15.80 -6.50
N GLU A 99 -13.43 14.53 -6.25
CA GLU A 99 -13.81 13.85 -5.00
C GLU A 99 -13.12 14.45 -3.76
N ALA A 100 -11.84 14.84 -3.87
CA ALA A 100 -11.16 15.53 -2.78
C ALA A 100 -11.78 16.91 -2.47
N VAL A 101 -12.27 17.63 -3.48
CA VAL A 101 -13.00 18.89 -3.31
C VAL A 101 -14.36 18.64 -2.65
N LYS A 102 -15.13 17.64 -3.10
CA LYS A 102 -16.39 17.23 -2.44
C LYS A 102 -16.18 16.85 -0.98
N ALA A 103 -15.11 16.13 -0.65
CA ALA A 103 -14.78 15.82 0.74
C ALA A 103 -14.47 17.08 1.57
N GLY A 104 -13.85 18.10 0.96
CA GLY A 104 -13.67 19.42 1.57
C GLY A 104 -15.00 20.14 1.81
N ILE A 105 -15.89 20.14 0.80
CA ILE A 105 -17.24 20.71 0.89
C ILE A 105 -18.02 20.06 2.04
N ARG A 106 -18.07 18.73 2.09
CA ARG A 106 -18.76 17.98 3.15
C ARG A 106 -18.28 18.36 4.54
N ARG A 107 -16.96 18.48 4.75
CA ARG A 107 -16.40 18.90 6.04
C ARG A 107 -16.82 20.30 6.46
N ILE A 108 -16.82 21.25 5.52
CA ILE A 108 -17.26 22.61 5.81
C ILE A 108 -18.76 22.61 6.14
N ASP A 109 -19.56 21.89 5.35
CA ASP A 109 -21.00 21.75 5.58
C ASP A 109 -21.33 21.13 6.94
N THR A 110 -20.59 20.10 7.36
CA THR A 110 -20.73 19.52 8.70
C THR A 110 -20.52 20.56 9.80
N PHE A 111 -19.51 21.43 9.65
CA PHE A 111 -19.28 22.51 10.60
C PHE A 111 -20.45 23.52 10.58
N PHE A 112 -20.95 23.91 9.41
CA PHE A 112 -22.10 24.82 9.30
C PHE A 112 -23.34 24.25 9.99
N LYS A 113 -23.68 22.98 9.72
CA LYS A 113 -24.84 22.30 10.33
C LYS A 113 -24.72 22.18 11.85
N ARG A 114 -23.54 21.81 12.35
CA ARG A 114 -23.30 21.64 13.79
C ARG A 114 -23.45 22.95 14.57
N HIS A 115 -23.06 24.05 13.96
CA HIS A 115 -23.08 25.37 14.60
C HIS A 115 -24.32 26.20 14.21
N ASP A 116 -25.30 25.59 13.52
CA ASP A 116 -26.52 26.25 13.02
C ASP A 116 -26.22 27.54 12.24
N LEU A 117 -25.23 27.45 11.32
CA LEU A 117 -24.74 28.57 10.53
C LEU A 117 -25.29 28.54 9.11
N HIS A 118 -25.53 29.74 8.57
CA HIS A 118 -25.86 30.00 7.18
C HIS A 118 -24.80 30.94 6.59
N LEU A 119 -24.75 31.07 5.26
CA LEU A 119 -23.77 31.94 4.60
C LEU A 119 -23.85 33.40 5.08
N GLU A 120 -25.07 33.89 5.35
CA GLU A 120 -25.33 35.25 5.82
C GLU A 120 -25.00 35.47 7.30
N THR A 121 -24.90 34.38 8.09
CA THR A 121 -24.55 34.43 9.53
C THR A 121 -23.13 33.96 9.80
N PHE A 122 -22.42 33.47 8.79
CA PHE A 122 -21.05 33.00 8.91
C PHE A 122 -20.09 34.17 9.12
N SER A 123 -19.54 34.30 10.33
CA SER A 123 -18.65 35.40 10.70
C SER A 123 -17.16 35.04 10.53
N ARG A 124 -16.29 36.06 10.58
CA ARG A 124 -14.84 35.85 10.66
C ARG A 124 -14.42 35.01 11.87
N GLN A 125 -15.15 35.09 12.98
CA GLN A 125 -14.86 34.27 14.16
C GLN A 125 -15.19 32.80 13.88
N ASN A 126 -16.34 32.54 13.26
CA ASN A 126 -16.74 31.19 12.82
C ASN A 126 -15.73 30.60 11.82
N GLU A 127 -15.15 31.43 10.95
CA GLU A 127 -14.06 31.00 10.04
C GLU A 127 -12.80 30.56 10.81
N ARG A 128 -12.42 31.27 11.89
CA ARG A 128 -11.28 30.87 12.74
C ARG A 128 -11.56 29.58 13.48
N ASP A 129 -12.79 29.42 13.96
CA ASP A 129 -13.22 28.24 14.71
C ASP A 129 -13.32 27.02 13.79
N LEU A 130 -13.78 27.20 12.54
CA LEU A 130 -13.69 26.18 11.50
C LEU A 130 -12.23 25.75 11.28
N TYR A 131 -11.28 26.67 11.17
CA TYR A 131 -9.88 26.29 10.95
C TYR A 131 -9.24 25.57 12.14
N ARG A 132 -9.64 25.90 13.37
CA ARG A 132 -9.25 25.14 14.56
C ARG A 132 -9.86 23.75 14.53
N TRP A 133 -11.18 23.66 14.32
CA TRP A 133 -11.90 22.39 14.20
C TRP A 133 -11.31 21.47 13.11
N LEU A 134 -10.92 22.02 11.96
CA LEU A 134 -10.25 21.26 10.91
C LEU A 134 -8.87 20.73 11.33
N LEU A 135 -8.11 21.45 12.17
CA LEU A 135 -6.73 21.08 12.54
C LEU A 135 -6.67 20.22 13.80
N ASP A 136 -7.54 20.50 14.77
CA ASP A 136 -7.53 19.90 16.11
C ASP A 136 -8.46 18.68 16.19
N GLY A 137 -9.40 18.56 15.23
CA GLY A 137 -10.42 17.51 15.25
C GLY A 137 -11.60 17.88 16.13
N ASP A 138 -12.56 16.96 16.21
CA ASP A 138 -13.74 17.12 17.05
C ASP A 138 -13.38 16.72 18.49
N PRO A 139 -13.50 17.61 19.50
CA PRO A 139 -13.51 17.19 20.89
C PRO A 139 -14.87 16.54 21.19
N THR A 140 -15.14 15.38 20.60
CA THR A 140 -16.28 14.54 21.03
C THR A 140 -15.81 13.64 22.18
N PRO A 141 -16.63 13.41 23.23
CA PRO A 141 -16.22 12.63 24.38
C PRO A 141 -15.78 11.21 23.99
N CYS A 142 -14.89 10.62 24.80
CA CYS A 142 -14.58 9.19 24.73
C CYS A 142 -15.88 8.38 24.61
N ALA A 143 -15.85 7.25 23.88
CA ALA A 143 -16.97 6.31 23.91
C ALA A 143 -17.35 6.04 25.37
N GLU A 144 -18.65 5.99 25.70
CA GLU A 144 -19.12 5.70 27.06
C GLU A 144 -18.39 4.46 27.58
N LEU A 145 -17.62 4.64 28.65
CA LEU A 145 -16.95 3.55 29.33
C LEU A 145 -18.03 2.69 30.01
N PRO A 146 -17.86 1.37 30.10
CA PRO A 146 -18.76 0.52 30.87
C PRO A 146 -18.90 1.01 32.32
N ASP A 147 -20.09 0.88 32.89
CA ASP A 147 -20.36 1.28 34.27
C ASP A 147 -19.35 0.64 35.24
N GLY A 148 -18.75 1.47 36.10
CA GLY A 148 -17.75 1.04 37.09
C GLY A 148 -16.29 1.06 36.60
N VAL A 149 -16.01 1.54 35.39
CA VAL A 149 -14.64 1.65 34.85
C VAL A 149 -14.19 3.11 34.80
N HIS A 150 -13.10 3.47 35.50
CA HIS A 150 -12.58 4.83 35.48
C HIS A 150 -11.58 5.03 34.32
N PRO A 151 -11.66 6.14 33.56
CA PRO A 151 -10.79 6.38 32.40
C PRO A 151 -9.28 6.36 32.72
N ASP A 152 -8.94 6.65 33.97
CA ASP A 152 -7.55 6.79 34.42
C ASP A 152 -6.96 5.52 35.02
N ASP A 153 -7.75 4.46 35.12
CA ASP A 153 -7.28 3.18 35.63
C ASP A 153 -6.20 2.61 34.72
N LEU A 154 -5.21 1.98 35.36
CA LEU A 154 -4.08 1.37 34.69
C LEU A 154 -4.28 -0.14 34.62
N VAL A 155 -4.52 -0.63 33.41
CA VAL A 155 -4.80 -2.04 33.14
C VAL A 155 -3.67 -2.69 32.38
N THR A 156 -3.39 -3.96 32.70
CA THR A 156 -2.53 -4.81 31.89
C THR A 156 -3.21 -5.16 30.56
N ARG A 157 -2.43 -5.69 29.61
CA ARG A 157 -2.99 -6.15 28.33
C ARG A 157 -4.10 -7.20 28.50
N ALA A 158 -3.96 -8.10 29.47
CA ALA A 158 -4.94 -9.17 29.69
C ALA A 158 -6.25 -8.60 30.27
N GLU A 159 -6.15 -7.71 31.26
CA GLU A 159 -7.29 -7.02 31.86
C GLU A 159 -8.01 -6.14 30.84
N ALA A 160 -7.27 -5.40 30.02
CA ALA A 160 -7.83 -4.55 28.98
C ALA A 160 -8.73 -5.34 28.00
N LEU A 161 -8.29 -6.52 27.57
CA LEU A 161 -9.05 -7.39 26.65
C LEU A 161 -10.29 -8.03 27.28
N ALA A 162 -10.37 -8.03 28.62
CA ALA A 162 -11.54 -8.51 29.35
C ALA A 162 -12.61 -7.42 29.52
N ILE A 163 -12.29 -6.15 29.26
CA ILE A 163 -13.24 -5.04 29.39
C ILE A 163 -14.23 -5.07 28.20
N PRO A 164 -15.56 -5.07 28.46
CA PRO A 164 -16.56 -5.06 27.40
C PRO A 164 -16.41 -3.85 26.46
N GLY A 165 -16.53 -4.08 25.14
CA GLY A 165 -16.47 -3.02 24.12
C GLY A 165 -15.06 -2.61 23.67
N MET A 166 -14.01 -3.21 24.23
CA MET A 166 -12.62 -3.04 23.78
C MET A 166 -12.37 -3.77 22.44
N ALA A 167 -11.47 -3.21 21.60
CA ALA A 167 -11.12 -3.83 20.33
C ALA A 167 -10.30 -5.12 20.51
N SER A 168 -10.38 -6.04 19.54
CA SER A 168 -9.72 -7.35 19.56
C SER A 168 -8.20 -7.30 19.80
N LEU A 169 -7.61 -8.43 20.25
CA LEU A 169 -6.16 -8.60 20.48
C LEU A 169 -5.29 -8.19 19.27
N SER A 170 -5.77 -8.43 18.05
CA SER A 170 -5.07 -8.03 16.82
C SER A 170 -5.02 -6.51 16.64
N THR A 171 -6.09 -5.82 17.03
CA THR A 171 -6.17 -4.36 17.01
C THR A 171 -5.21 -3.76 18.03
N PHE A 172 -5.20 -4.29 19.26
CA PHE A 172 -4.28 -3.88 20.31
C PHE A 172 -2.80 -3.98 19.87
N LYS A 173 -2.39 -5.15 19.34
CA LYS A 173 -1.02 -5.38 18.85
C LYS A 173 -0.63 -4.47 17.69
N THR A 174 -1.59 -4.08 16.87
CA THR A 174 -1.34 -3.18 15.73
C THR A 174 -1.12 -1.75 16.23
N ARG A 175 -1.98 -1.26 17.14
CA ARG A 175 -1.85 0.07 17.73
C ARG A 175 -0.54 0.25 18.51
N LEU A 176 -0.12 -0.78 19.26
CA LEU A 176 1.16 -0.76 19.95
C LEU A 176 2.36 -0.69 18.99
N ARG A 177 2.25 -1.30 17.80
CA ARG A 177 3.31 -1.28 16.77
C ARG A 177 3.37 0.03 16.01
N GLU A 178 2.21 0.65 15.80
CA GLU A 178 2.05 1.95 15.15
C GLU A 178 2.27 3.13 16.10
N ASP A 179 2.59 2.84 17.38
CA ASP A 179 2.90 3.81 18.43
C ASP A 179 1.71 4.72 18.79
N ASP A 180 0.50 4.23 18.53
CA ASP A 180 -0.80 4.89 18.73
C ASP A 180 -1.34 4.69 20.17
N ILE A 181 -0.89 3.64 20.84
CA ILE A 181 -1.04 3.45 22.29
C ILE A 181 0.33 3.17 22.90
N ARG A 182 0.61 3.78 24.05
CA ARG A 182 1.87 3.58 24.77
C ARG A 182 1.58 3.10 26.19
N PRO A 183 2.42 2.21 26.73
CA PRO A 183 2.31 1.84 28.14
C PRO A 183 2.59 3.08 29.00
N ALA A 184 1.70 3.37 29.93
CA ALA A 184 1.89 4.40 30.95
C ALA A 184 2.95 3.96 31.97
N VAL A 185 3.08 2.66 32.20
CA VAL A 185 4.10 2.05 33.07
C VAL A 185 4.73 0.86 32.34
N THR A 186 6.06 0.77 32.33
CA THR A 186 6.83 -0.19 31.53
C THR A 186 7.48 -1.35 32.30
N ALA A 187 7.35 -1.44 33.63
CA ALA A 187 7.94 -2.54 34.41
C ALA A 187 7.18 -2.86 35.72
N PRO A 188 7.11 -4.13 36.18
CA PRO A 188 7.52 -5.37 35.49
C PRO A 188 6.47 -5.91 34.50
N VAL A 189 5.24 -5.36 34.52
CA VAL A 189 4.18 -5.65 33.54
C VAL A 189 3.70 -4.32 32.94
N GLN A 190 3.59 -4.26 31.62
CA GLN A 190 3.13 -3.07 30.93
C GLN A 190 1.67 -2.76 31.30
N LYS A 191 1.43 -1.55 31.81
CA LYS A 191 0.07 -1.04 32.10
C LYS A 191 -0.28 0.11 31.16
N PHE A 192 -1.54 0.15 30.75
CA PHE A 192 -2.11 1.10 29.81
C PHE A 192 -3.27 1.82 30.49
N ARG A 193 -3.43 3.12 30.21
CA ARG A 193 -4.57 3.89 30.70
C ARG A 193 -5.82 3.51 29.90
N ILE A 194 -6.96 3.29 30.57
CA ILE A 194 -8.20 2.86 29.90
C ILE A 194 -8.68 3.88 28.85
N ALA A 195 -8.55 5.18 29.10
CA ALA A 195 -8.92 6.24 28.15
C ALA A 195 -8.21 6.09 26.79
N ASP A 196 -6.92 5.75 26.78
CA ASP A 196 -6.14 5.58 25.55
C ASP A 196 -6.60 4.37 24.73
N LEU A 197 -7.20 3.38 25.40
CA LEU A 197 -7.68 2.15 24.80
C LEU A 197 -9.06 2.34 24.12
N TYR A 198 -9.89 3.24 24.64
CA TYR A 198 -11.27 3.52 24.19
C TYR A 198 -11.41 4.75 23.28
N ASP A 199 -10.31 5.43 22.93
CA ASP A 199 -10.32 6.58 22.01
C ASP A 199 -11.03 6.24 20.68
N PRO A 200 -12.11 6.95 20.28
CA PRO A 200 -12.80 6.73 19.01
C PRO A 200 -11.93 6.99 17.77
N ALA A 201 -10.84 7.77 17.87
CA ALA A 201 -9.84 7.87 16.79
C ALA A 201 -9.18 6.51 16.48
N ALA A 202 -9.16 5.60 17.45
CA ALA A 202 -8.60 4.26 17.33
C ALA A 202 -9.51 3.27 16.60
N ARG A 203 -10.84 3.44 16.68
CA ARG A 203 -11.80 2.57 15.96
C ARG A 203 -11.78 2.81 14.44
N LEU A 204 -11.14 3.88 13.97
CA LEU A 204 -10.99 4.18 12.53
C LEU A 204 -9.88 3.38 11.83
N VAL A 205 -8.98 2.71 12.57
CA VAL A 205 -7.90 1.93 11.96
C VAL A 205 -8.41 0.61 11.38
N THR A 206 -9.43 -0.01 11.99
CA THR A 206 -10.06 -1.26 11.51
C THR A 206 -10.93 -1.07 10.26
N ALA A 207 -11.50 0.12 10.04
CA ALA A 207 -12.29 0.41 8.84
C ALA A 207 -11.45 0.53 7.54
N ARG A 208 -10.12 0.64 7.63
CA ARG A 208 -9.25 0.92 6.46
C ARG A 208 -8.97 -0.26 5.53
N ARG A 209 -9.48 -1.48 5.79
CA ARG A 209 -9.13 -2.66 4.97
C ARG A 209 -10.27 -3.47 4.35
N GLY A 210 -11.53 -3.03 4.43
CA GLY A 210 -12.59 -3.81 3.79
C GLY A 210 -13.93 -3.12 3.55
N ALA A 211 -14.22 -2.00 4.22
CA ALA A 211 -15.42 -1.23 3.96
C ALA A 211 -15.08 -0.04 3.05
N THR A 212 -15.74 0.05 1.89
CA THR A 212 -16.00 1.36 1.28
C THR A 212 -16.51 2.27 2.40
N PRO A 213 -15.91 3.46 2.62
CA PRO A 213 -16.40 4.38 3.63
C PRO A 213 -17.89 4.57 3.38
N THR A 214 -18.72 4.13 4.33
CA THR A 214 -20.15 4.42 4.31
C THR A 214 -20.28 5.93 4.13
N GLU A 215 -21.19 6.34 3.25
CA GLU A 215 -21.43 7.75 2.98
C GLU A 215 -21.71 8.50 4.28
N GLY A 216 -20.77 9.35 4.68
CA GLY A 216 -20.92 10.23 5.84
C GLY A 216 -20.11 9.78 7.05
N GLU A 217 -18.81 10.14 7.08
CA GLU A 217 -18.14 10.76 8.24
C GLU A 217 -16.61 10.73 8.10
N THR A 218 -16.03 11.82 7.58
CA THR A 218 -14.59 12.05 7.69
C THR A 218 -14.27 12.68 9.06
N ARG A 219 -14.45 11.92 10.14
CA ARG A 219 -14.20 12.35 11.53
C ARG A 219 -12.71 12.21 11.86
N GLY A 220 -12.02 13.35 12.03
CA GLY A 220 -10.62 13.41 12.46
C GLY A 220 -9.84 14.64 11.97
N PRO A 221 -8.80 15.08 12.71
CA PRO A 221 -7.99 16.26 12.38
C PRO A 221 -7.34 16.15 11.01
N LEU A 222 -7.28 17.27 10.29
CA LEU A 222 -6.63 17.36 8.99
C LEU A 222 -5.17 17.73 9.11
N LYS A 223 -4.34 17.04 8.31
CA LYS A 223 -3.01 17.57 7.95
C LYS A 223 -3.16 18.99 7.44
N ARG A 224 -2.28 19.88 7.88
CA ARG A 224 -2.30 21.32 7.53
C ARG A 224 -2.35 21.61 6.03
N SER A 225 -1.70 20.77 5.20
CA SER A 225 -1.79 20.88 3.74
C SER A 225 -3.19 20.60 3.21
N THR A 226 -3.90 19.65 3.81
CA THR A 226 -5.29 19.32 3.50
C THR A 226 -6.22 20.40 4.01
N ALA A 227 -6.03 20.90 5.24
CA ALA A 227 -6.78 22.05 5.76
C ALA A 227 -6.60 23.30 4.88
N ARG A 228 -5.40 23.53 4.32
CA ARG A 228 -5.16 24.60 3.34
C ARG A 228 -5.95 24.40 2.05
N ASN A 229 -6.07 23.17 1.56
CA ASN A 229 -6.91 22.87 0.40
C ASN A 229 -8.40 23.09 0.74
N THR A 230 -8.86 22.65 1.91
CA THR A 230 -10.25 22.87 2.37
C THR A 230 -10.55 24.36 2.53
N ARG A 231 -9.61 25.15 3.06
CA ARG A 231 -9.71 26.62 3.08
C ARG A 231 -9.86 27.21 1.67
N TRP A 232 -9.08 26.73 0.70
CA TRP A 232 -9.23 27.18 -0.68
C TRP A 232 -10.64 26.90 -1.23
N VAL A 233 -11.21 25.72 -0.93
CA VAL A 233 -12.59 25.39 -1.28
C VAL A 233 -13.59 26.37 -0.65
N LEU A 234 -13.47 26.62 0.66
CA LEU A 234 -14.32 27.59 1.35
C LEU A 234 -14.29 28.96 0.65
N LEU A 235 -13.08 29.47 0.35
CA LEU A 235 -12.94 30.78 -0.30
C LEU A 235 -13.57 30.81 -1.69
N ALA A 236 -13.43 29.74 -2.47
CA ALA A 236 -14.02 29.66 -3.80
C ALA A 236 -15.55 29.64 -3.74
N VAL A 237 -16.13 28.90 -2.79
CA VAL A 237 -17.59 28.86 -2.58
C VAL A 237 -18.11 30.20 -2.07
N LEU A 238 -17.42 30.86 -1.14
CA LEU A 238 -17.81 32.19 -0.65
C LEU A 238 -17.76 33.25 -1.75
N GLU A 239 -16.77 33.16 -2.64
CA GLU A 239 -16.67 34.07 -3.78
C GLU A 239 -17.80 33.84 -4.78
N HIS A 240 -18.10 32.58 -5.09
CA HIS A 240 -19.26 32.25 -5.92
C HIS A 240 -20.58 32.71 -5.27
N ALA A 241 -20.75 32.55 -3.95
CA ALA A 241 -21.92 33.04 -3.23
C ALA A 241 -22.11 34.56 -3.42
N ARG A 242 -21.04 35.35 -3.34
CA ARG A 242 -21.09 36.81 -3.58
C ARG A 242 -21.49 37.13 -5.01
N GLN A 243 -20.92 36.42 -5.99
CA GLN A 243 -21.25 36.60 -7.41
C GLN A 243 -22.72 36.27 -7.70
N SER A 244 -23.28 35.29 -7.00
CA SER A 244 -24.70 34.91 -7.06
C SER A 244 -25.62 35.78 -6.21
N GLY A 245 -25.14 36.92 -5.68
CA GLY A 245 -25.95 37.90 -4.94
C GLY A 245 -26.24 37.56 -3.47
N ILE A 246 -25.64 36.51 -2.92
CA ILE A 246 -25.80 36.14 -1.51
C ILE A 246 -24.97 37.08 -0.63
N GLN A 247 -25.61 37.62 0.41
CA GLN A 247 -24.96 38.56 1.33
C GLN A 247 -24.04 37.85 2.32
N VAL A 248 -22.81 37.56 1.89
CA VAL A 248 -21.75 37.05 2.78
C VAL A 248 -21.20 38.19 3.64
N PRO A 249 -21.12 38.05 4.97
CA PRO A 249 -20.62 39.11 5.85
C PRO A 249 -19.23 39.64 5.46
N PRO A 250 -18.99 40.95 5.66
CA PRO A 250 -17.69 41.54 5.37
C PRO A 250 -16.60 40.92 6.25
N ASN A 251 -15.40 40.75 5.70
CA ASN A 251 -14.21 40.15 6.33
C ASN A 251 -14.17 38.61 6.46
N VAL A 252 -15.20 37.91 6.01
CA VAL A 252 -15.17 36.44 5.88
C VAL A 252 -14.26 36.07 4.70
N GLY A 253 -13.32 35.16 4.95
CA GLY A 253 -12.26 34.74 4.01
C GLY A 253 -10.88 35.35 4.31
N ASN A 254 -10.83 36.32 5.23
CA ASN A 254 -9.61 36.98 5.64
C ASN A 254 -8.90 36.26 6.80
N ALA A 255 -9.53 35.26 7.44
CA ALA A 255 -8.87 34.51 8.49
C ALA A 255 -7.74 33.63 7.90
N LYS A 256 -6.63 33.53 8.65
CA LYS A 256 -5.49 32.67 8.33
C LYS A 256 -5.58 31.39 9.17
N LEU A 257 -5.10 30.28 8.60
CA LEU A 257 -4.89 29.05 9.35
C LEU A 257 -3.93 29.30 10.54
N PRO A 258 -4.28 28.93 11.78
CA PRO A 258 -3.46 29.14 12.98
C PRO A 258 -2.03 28.64 12.79
N GLY A 259 -1.00 29.45 13.07
CA GLY A 259 0.42 29.07 12.96
C GLY A 259 0.77 27.83 13.81
N LYS A 260 1.79 27.03 13.43
CA LYS A 260 2.39 26.10 14.41
C LYS A 260 3.23 26.95 15.38
N PRO A 261 3.08 26.84 16.71
CA PRO A 261 4.04 27.42 17.63
C PRO A 261 5.42 26.77 17.39
N GLY A 262 6.50 27.57 17.36
CA GLY A 262 7.87 27.06 17.41
C GLY A 262 8.51 26.54 16.11
N ILE A 263 8.09 26.97 14.91
CA ILE A 263 8.78 26.53 13.67
C ILE A 263 10.21 27.08 13.64
N LYS A 264 11.20 26.23 13.96
CA LYS A 264 12.62 26.46 13.66
C LYS A 264 12.78 26.73 12.16
N LYS A 265 13.65 27.66 11.79
CA LYS A 265 14.00 28.01 10.41
C LYS A 265 14.30 26.72 9.65
N LYS A 266 13.63 26.47 8.50
CA LYS A 266 13.90 25.27 7.69
C LYS A 266 15.38 25.22 7.35
N GLU A 267 16.09 24.20 7.83
CA GLU A 267 17.45 23.93 7.41
C GLU A 267 17.50 23.77 5.89
N ARG A 268 18.60 24.23 5.30
CA ARG A 268 18.82 24.13 3.85
C ARG A 268 18.93 22.66 3.48
N VAL A 269 18.04 22.25 2.61
CA VAL A 269 17.94 20.89 2.10
C VAL A 269 19.00 20.71 1.00
N VAL A 270 20.00 19.86 1.24
CA VAL A 270 21.16 19.64 0.35
C VAL A 270 20.81 18.72 -0.82
N ALA A 271 21.00 19.17 -2.06
CA ALA A 271 20.71 18.39 -3.27
C ALA A 271 21.46 17.04 -3.29
N ALA A 272 20.85 16.03 -3.92
CA ALA A 272 21.45 14.73 -4.13
C ALA A 272 22.66 14.84 -5.06
N SER A 273 23.85 14.44 -4.62
CA SER A 273 24.95 14.25 -5.56
C SER A 273 24.63 13.09 -6.52
N LEU A 274 25.28 13.07 -7.69
CA LEU A 274 25.19 11.92 -8.59
C LEU A 274 25.78 10.66 -7.95
N GLN A 275 26.84 10.81 -7.15
CA GLN A 275 27.48 9.72 -6.41
C GLN A 275 26.55 9.11 -5.34
N ASP A 276 25.80 9.93 -4.58
CA ASP A 276 24.79 9.42 -3.66
C ASP A 276 23.72 8.62 -4.39
N CYS A 277 23.30 9.11 -5.57
CA CYS A 277 22.32 8.42 -6.39
C CYS A 277 22.87 7.09 -6.93
N ALA A 278 24.16 7.03 -7.28
CA ALA A 278 24.81 5.80 -7.75
C ALA A 278 24.90 4.76 -6.62
N ARG A 279 25.30 5.15 -5.41
CA ARG A 279 25.29 4.26 -4.25
C ARG A 279 23.90 3.65 -4.00
N VAL A 280 22.87 4.49 -4.03
CA VAL A 280 21.48 4.01 -3.92
C VAL A 280 21.10 3.11 -5.10
N ALA A 281 21.55 3.41 -6.31
CA ALA A 281 21.28 2.61 -7.51
C ALA A 281 21.87 1.19 -7.41
N GLY A 282 23.01 0.99 -6.76
CA GLY A 282 23.60 -0.34 -6.55
C GLY A 282 22.71 -1.33 -5.77
N HIS A 283 21.78 -0.82 -4.96
CA HIS A 283 20.77 -1.63 -4.25
C HIS A 283 19.47 -1.81 -5.02
N LEU A 284 19.36 -1.25 -6.22
CA LEU A 284 18.18 -1.32 -7.06
C LEU A 284 18.39 -2.30 -8.21
N HIS A 285 17.32 -3.02 -8.56
CA HIS A 285 17.23 -3.72 -9.84
C HIS A 285 17.40 -2.72 -11.00
N VAL A 286 18.00 -3.17 -12.11
CA VAL A 286 18.36 -2.33 -13.27
C VAL A 286 17.18 -1.51 -13.83
N VAL A 287 15.97 -2.07 -13.82
CA VAL A 287 14.72 -1.37 -14.20
C VAL A 287 14.43 -0.16 -13.30
N HIS A 288 14.67 -0.31 -12.00
CA HIS A 288 14.51 0.78 -11.04
C HIS A 288 15.66 1.79 -11.12
N GLN A 289 16.88 1.35 -11.47
CA GLN A 289 17.99 2.26 -11.77
C GLN A 289 17.64 3.18 -12.95
N LEU A 290 17.09 2.63 -14.04
CA LEU A 290 16.61 3.45 -15.17
C LEU A 290 15.60 4.51 -14.70
N ALA A 291 14.61 4.12 -13.89
CA ALA A 291 13.62 5.06 -13.36
C ALA A 291 14.28 6.18 -12.54
N LEU A 292 15.25 5.83 -11.68
CA LEU A 292 16.03 6.78 -10.88
C LEU A 292 16.78 7.76 -11.80
N TRP A 293 17.49 7.27 -12.81
CA TRP A 293 18.29 8.09 -13.72
C TRP A 293 17.42 9.01 -14.58
N LEU A 294 16.30 8.53 -15.12
CA LEU A 294 15.33 9.35 -15.84
C LEU A 294 14.84 10.54 -14.99
N MET A 295 14.61 10.33 -13.68
CA MET A 295 14.19 11.41 -12.79
C MET A 295 15.33 12.32 -12.36
N ARG A 296 16.53 11.77 -12.13
CA ARG A 296 17.70 12.50 -11.63
C ARG A 296 18.39 13.35 -12.69
N THR A 297 18.41 12.91 -13.94
CA THR A 297 19.16 13.56 -15.03
C THR A 297 18.24 14.40 -15.93
N LEU A 298 17.01 13.96 -16.18
CA LEU A 298 16.03 14.68 -17.03
C LEU A 298 14.98 15.44 -16.22
N GLY A 299 14.90 15.21 -14.90
CA GLY A 299 13.98 15.93 -14.03
C GLY A 299 12.53 15.53 -14.25
N LEU A 300 12.27 14.31 -14.72
CA LEU A 300 10.91 13.83 -14.95
C LEU A 300 10.16 13.68 -13.63
N ARG A 301 8.83 13.86 -13.68
CA ARG A 301 7.98 13.39 -12.59
C ARG A 301 7.90 11.87 -12.65
N ILE A 302 7.71 11.19 -11.53
CA ILE A 302 7.57 9.73 -11.51
C ILE A 302 6.51 9.22 -12.48
N SER A 303 5.36 9.90 -12.58
CA SER A 303 4.32 9.52 -13.53
C SER A 303 4.69 9.78 -14.99
N GLU A 304 5.59 10.74 -15.26
CA GLU A 304 6.11 10.98 -16.62
C GLU A 304 7.11 9.88 -16.99
N ALA A 305 8.05 9.53 -16.09
CA ALA A 305 9.04 8.49 -16.34
C ALA A 305 8.40 7.12 -16.64
N PHE A 306 7.39 6.72 -15.86
CA PHE A 306 6.63 5.48 -16.08
C PHE A 306 5.57 5.57 -17.21
N GLY A 307 5.46 6.72 -17.87
CA GLY A 307 4.55 6.96 -18.99
C GLY A 307 5.21 6.94 -20.37
N ILE A 308 6.54 6.83 -20.43
CA ILE A 308 7.31 6.79 -21.69
C ILE A 308 7.10 5.45 -22.36
N HIS A 309 6.80 5.47 -23.65
CA HIS A 309 6.77 4.31 -24.54
C HIS A 309 7.99 4.33 -25.48
N LEU A 310 8.32 3.20 -26.09
CA LEU A 310 9.44 3.12 -27.04
C LEU A 310 9.24 4.07 -28.23
N THR A 311 7.99 4.24 -28.67
CA THR A 311 7.61 5.19 -29.73
C THR A 311 7.77 6.67 -29.35
N ASP A 312 8.01 6.97 -28.08
CA ASP A 312 8.28 8.34 -27.61
C ASP A 312 9.77 8.72 -27.71
N ILE A 313 10.62 7.79 -28.15
CA ILE A 313 12.07 7.89 -28.16
C ILE A 313 12.55 8.07 -29.60
N THR A 314 13.34 9.12 -29.83
CA THR A 314 14.09 9.29 -31.07
C THR A 314 15.56 9.02 -30.79
N ASP A 315 16.04 7.88 -31.28
CA ASP A 315 17.44 7.48 -31.20
C ASP A 315 18.23 8.03 -32.39
N HIS A 316 19.39 8.66 -32.11
CA HIS A 316 20.31 9.19 -33.11
C HIS A 316 21.63 8.40 -33.22
N GLY A 317 21.69 7.20 -32.64
CA GLY A 317 22.82 6.28 -32.70
C GLY A 317 23.83 6.40 -31.54
N PRO A 318 24.74 5.41 -31.40
CA PRO A 318 25.67 5.29 -30.27
C PRO A 318 26.47 6.56 -29.98
N GLY A 319 26.61 6.91 -28.70
CA GLY A 319 27.35 8.11 -28.26
C GLY A 319 26.72 9.46 -28.66
N LYS A 320 25.58 9.46 -29.36
CA LYS A 320 24.80 10.66 -29.68
C LYS A 320 23.68 10.89 -28.65
N PRO A 321 23.30 12.14 -28.38
CA PRO A 321 22.12 12.43 -27.56
C PRO A 321 20.85 11.95 -28.28
N GLY A 322 19.85 11.55 -27.52
CA GLY A 322 18.51 11.22 -28.02
C GLY A 322 17.48 12.32 -27.76
N VAL A 323 16.25 12.14 -28.22
CA VAL A 323 15.11 13.02 -27.89
C VAL A 323 13.97 12.19 -27.32
N LEU A 324 13.36 12.67 -26.23
CA LEU A 324 12.18 12.09 -25.61
C LEU A 324 10.99 13.03 -25.70
N ARG A 325 9.86 12.50 -26.17
CA ARG A 325 8.57 13.20 -26.16
C ARG A 325 7.81 12.89 -24.88
N ILE A 326 7.63 13.90 -24.02
CA ILE A 326 6.88 13.76 -22.77
C ILE A 326 5.47 14.30 -22.98
N TRP A 327 4.50 13.39 -23.15
CA TRP A 327 3.09 13.74 -23.35
C TRP A 327 2.11 12.84 -22.60
N LYS A 328 2.53 11.65 -22.15
CA LYS A 328 1.72 10.71 -21.36
C LYS A 328 2.11 10.72 -19.89
N GLN A 329 1.18 10.27 -19.05
CA GLN A 329 1.45 9.87 -17.68
C GLN A 329 1.13 8.38 -17.50
N GLY A 330 2.07 7.65 -16.90
CA GLY A 330 1.89 6.31 -16.38
C GLY A 330 2.16 6.30 -14.88
N GLY A 331 2.44 5.14 -14.29
CA GLY A 331 2.83 5.09 -12.88
C GLY A 331 1.77 4.50 -11.95
N ARG A 332 0.50 4.66 -12.26
CA ARG A 332 -0.63 4.25 -11.40
C ARG A 332 -1.90 4.14 -12.23
N ALA A 333 -2.93 3.51 -11.67
CA ALA A 333 -4.28 3.67 -12.15
C ALA A 333 -4.69 5.16 -12.04
N PHE A 334 -5.09 5.74 -13.16
CA PHE A 334 -5.69 7.06 -13.25
C PHE A 334 -7.19 6.89 -13.45
N LYS A 335 -7.97 7.58 -12.62
CA LYS A 335 -9.41 7.74 -12.88
C LYS A 335 -9.58 9.06 -13.62
N PHE A 336 -10.14 9.03 -14.82
CA PHE A 336 -10.45 10.23 -15.59
C PHE A 336 -11.72 10.03 -16.40
N THR A 337 -12.36 11.13 -16.76
CA THR A 337 -13.52 11.11 -17.64
C THR A 337 -13.04 11.06 -19.10
N ASN A 338 -13.48 10.08 -19.88
CA ASN A 338 -13.18 9.99 -21.31
C ASN A 338 -13.98 11.03 -22.13
N ALA A 339 -13.79 11.04 -23.46
CA ALA A 339 -14.47 12.00 -24.35
C ALA A 339 -16.00 11.80 -24.33
N GLU A 340 -16.45 10.60 -23.98
CA GLU A 340 -17.85 10.17 -23.89
C GLU A 340 -18.47 10.48 -22.51
N GLY A 341 -17.76 11.15 -21.60
CA GLY A 341 -18.29 11.55 -20.29
C GLY A 341 -18.27 10.44 -19.22
N GLN A 342 -17.70 9.27 -19.52
CA GLN A 342 -17.62 8.12 -18.60
C GLN A 342 -16.34 8.15 -17.78
N VAL A 343 -16.43 7.78 -16.49
CA VAL A 343 -15.26 7.64 -15.62
C VAL A 343 -14.56 6.32 -15.91
N VAL A 344 -13.41 6.40 -16.59
CA VAL A 344 -12.56 5.26 -16.93
C VAL A 344 -11.37 5.20 -15.97
N VAL A 345 -10.98 3.97 -15.61
CA VAL A 345 -9.76 3.70 -14.86
C VAL A 345 -8.75 3.08 -15.81
N ALA A 346 -7.64 3.78 -16.10
CA ALA A 346 -6.59 3.27 -16.97
C ALA A 346 -5.20 3.45 -16.36
N ASP A 347 -4.26 2.58 -16.73
CA ASP A 347 -2.88 2.59 -16.22
C ASP A 347 -1.98 3.63 -16.94
N SER A 348 -2.53 4.33 -17.93
CA SER A 348 -1.95 5.48 -18.61
C SER A 348 -3.02 6.55 -18.85
N LYS A 349 -2.59 7.80 -18.94
CA LYS A 349 -3.40 8.93 -19.38
C LYS A 349 -2.62 9.76 -20.39
N ASP A 350 -3.20 9.98 -21.56
CA ASP A 350 -2.59 10.73 -22.67
C ASP A 350 -2.62 12.25 -22.47
N GLN A 351 -3.23 12.70 -21.38
CA GLN A 351 -3.26 14.08 -20.96
C GLN A 351 -2.39 14.27 -19.71
N LEU A 352 -1.32 15.05 -19.88
CA LEU A 352 -0.65 15.73 -18.77
C LEU A 352 -1.60 16.76 -18.13
N LYS A 353 -1.24 17.24 -16.93
CA LYS A 353 -2.07 18.17 -16.13
C LYS A 353 -2.64 19.35 -16.93
N ASN A 354 -1.92 19.85 -17.93
CA ASN A 354 -2.34 20.88 -18.87
C ASN A 354 -1.67 20.63 -20.23
N LEU A 355 -2.28 21.03 -21.35
CA LEU A 355 -1.68 20.98 -22.71
C LEU A 355 -0.26 21.59 -22.76
N ARG A 356 -0.02 22.60 -21.92
CA ARG A 356 1.28 23.29 -21.74
C ARG A 356 2.41 22.43 -21.15
N SER A 357 2.11 21.22 -20.68
CA SER A 357 3.08 20.32 -20.06
C SER A 357 3.73 19.36 -21.05
N VAL A 358 3.15 19.22 -22.25
CA VAL A 358 3.73 18.45 -23.35
C VAL A 358 5.03 19.11 -23.76
N ARG A 359 6.12 18.34 -23.80
CA ARG A 359 7.45 18.88 -24.09
C ARG A 359 8.39 17.81 -24.64
N LEU A 360 9.42 18.29 -25.32
CA LEU A 360 10.58 17.50 -25.67
C LEU A 360 11.67 17.67 -24.62
N VAL A 361 12.44 16.60 -24.41
CA VAL A 361 13.65 16.63 -23.59
C VAL A 361 14.78 16.00 -24.39
N VAL A 362 15.94 16.64 -24.41
CA VAL A 362 17.15 16.07 -25.03
C VAL A 362 17.84 15.19 -24.00
N VAL A 363 18.06 13.93 -24.35
CA VAL A 363 18.66 12.90 -23.51
C VAL A 363 20.19 12.97 -23.62
N PRO A 364 20.94 13.01 -22.50
CA PRO A 364 22.40 12.88 -22.52
C PRO A 364 22.85 11.55 -23.15
N PRO A 365 23.95 11.52 -23.93
CA PRO A 365 24.49 10.30 -24.52
C PRO A 365 24.56 9.10 -23.56
N SER A 366 25.12 9.26 -22.36
CA SER A 366 25.25 8.15 -21.39
C SER A 366 23.91 7.59 -20.93
N LEU A 367 22.86 8.42 -20.86
CA LEU A 367 21.51 7.93 -20.56
C LEU A 367 20.87 7.27 -21.78
N MET A 368 21.18 7.75 -22.99
CA MET A 368 20.69 7.13 -24.21
C MET A 368 21.31 5.74 -24.42
N ASP A 369 22.60 5.57 -24.11
CA ASP A 369 23.27 4.26 -24.10
C ASP A 369 22.62 3.30 -23.09
N LEU A 370 22.29 3.79 -21.90
CA LEU A 370 21.53 3.02 -20.91
C LEU A 370 20.14 2.62 -21.41
N ILE A 371 19.43 3.54 -22.09
CA ILE A 371 18.11 3.28 -22.68
C ILE A 371 18.21 2.19 -23.75
N ARG A 372 19.21 2.25 -24.65
CA ARG A 372 19.45 1.21 -25.66
C ARG A 372 19.70 -0.14 -25.02
N LEU A 373 20.52 -0.20 -23.97
CA LEU A 373 20.77 -1.44 -23.25
C LEU A 373 19.49 -2.01 -22.62
N VAL A 374 18.64 -1.16 -22.03
CA VAL A 374 17.33 -1.59 -21.51
C VAL A 374 16.42 -2.11 -22.62
N ILE A 375 16.39 -1.46 -23.78
CA ILE A 375 15.64 -1.93 -24.95
C ILE A 375 16.15 -3.32 -25.37
N ARG A 376 17.46 -3.48 -25.55
CA ARG A 376 18.11 -4.75 -25.89
C ARG A 376 17.75 -5.88 -24.91
N VAL A 377 17.76 -5.60 -23.60
CA VAL A 377 17.54 -6.62 -22.57
C VAL A 377 16.05 -6.99 -22.44
N PHE A 378 15.17 -5.99 -22.37
CA PHE A 378 13.78 -6.17 -21.93
C PHE A 378 12.73 -6.09 -23.03
N HIS A 379 13.05 -5.47 -24.17
CA HIS A 379 12.08 -5.14 -25.22
C HIS A 379 12.36 -5.78 -26.57
N VAL A 380 13.52 -6.41 -26.72
CA VAL A 380 13.87 -7.26 -27.86
C VAL A 380 13.57 -8.72 -27.51
N ASP A 381 12.82 -9.39 -28.37
CA ASP A 381 12.54 -10.83 -28.25
C ASP A 381 13.67 -11.70 -28.82
N GLU A 382 13.51 -13.02 -28.76
CA GLU A 382 14.51 -13.99 -29.24
C GLU A 382 14.77 -13.89 -30.75
N ASN A 383 13.84 -13.32 -31.52
CA ASN A 383 13.95 -13.12 -32.96
C ASN A 383 14.56 -11.76 -33.33
N GLY A 384 14.95 -10.95 -32.33
CA GLY A 384 15.50 -9.62 -32.55
C GLY A 384 14.46 -8.54 -32.82
N LEU A 385 13.17 -8.83 -32.62
CA LEU A 385 12.09 -7.86 -32.86
C LEU A 385 11.85 -6.99 -31.62
N GLU A 386 11.85 -5.67 -31.83
CA GLU A 386 11.44 -4.71 -30.81
C GLU A 386 9.92 -4.72 -30.65
N ARG A 387 9.47 -4.68 -29.39
CA ARG A 387 8.04 -4.59 -29.06
C ARG A 387 7.53 -3.16 -29.23
N ASP A 388 7.18 -2.80 -30.45
CA ASP A 388 6.60 -1.50 -30.77
C ASP A 388 5.38 -1.20 -29.88
N GLY A 389 5.38 0.00 -29.28
CA GLY A 389 4.32 0.44 -28.38
C GLY A 389 4.45 -0.04 -26.93
N ALA A 390 5.48 -0.80 -26.56
CA ALA A 390 5.76 -1.13 -25.16
C ALA A 390 6.18 0.11 -24.35
N ARG A 391 5.99 0.04 -23.02
CA ARG A 391 6.51 1.06 -22.10
C ARG A 391 8.03 0.91 -21.95
N LEU A 392 8.77 2.02 -21.96
CA LEU A 392 10.23 2.00 -21.78
C LEU A 392 10.64 1.34 -20.45
N ILE A 393 9.98 1.70 -19.35
CA ILE A 393 10.23 1.05 -18.05
C ILE A 393 9.34 -0.20 -18.00
N PRO A 394 9.91 -1.43 -18.09
CA PRO A 394 9.12 -2.65 -18.11
C PRO A 394 8.40 -2.86 -16.79
N GLY A 395 7.20 -3.43 -16.88
CA GLY A 395 6.42 -3.80 -15.72
C GLY A 395 6.94 -5.07 -15.07
N LEU A 396 7.33 -4.96 -13.79
CA LEU A 396 7.93 -6.05 -13.04
C LEU A 396 6.95 -7.17 -12.69
N LYS A 397 5.67 -6.84 -12.42
CA LYS A 397 4.63 -7.82 -12.05
C LYS A 397 3.78 -8.29 -13.23
N ALA A 398 3.61 -7.45 -14.24
CA ALA A 398 2.93 -7.72 -15.49
C ALA A 398 3.57 -6.80 -16.54
N ARG A 399 3.82 -7.29 -17.75
CA ARG A 399 4.68 -6.64 -18.75
C ARG A 399 4.32 -5.15 -18.99
N ASP A 400 3.03 -4.81 -19.05
CA ASP A 400 2.56 -3.43 -19.27
C ASP A 400 2.06 -2.68 -18.03
N LYS A 401 2.18 -3.30 -16.85
CA LYS A 401 1.68 -2.72 -15.59
C LYS A 401 2.75 -1.90 -14.91
N SER A 402 2.39 -0.68 -14.53
CA SER A 402 3.33 0.27 -13.95
C SER A 402 3.92 -0.18 -12.58
N GLY A 403 5.23 -0.01 -12.44
CA GLY A 403 6.00 -0.29 -11.21
C GLY A 403 6.19 0.89 -10.24
N ALA A 404 5.60 2.08 -10.44
CA ALA A 404 5.96 3.27 -9.65
C ALA A 404 5.73 3.13 -8.13
N GLY A 405 4.75 2.33 -7.70
CA GLY A 405 4.55 2.01 -6.28
C GLY A 405 5.70 1.17 -5.71
N SER A 406 6.11 0.13 -6.46
CA SER A 406 7.25 -0.72 -6.13
C SER A 406 8.55 0.09 -6.08
N PHE A 407 8.78 0.93 -7.09
CA PHE A 407 9.94 1.80 -7.16
C PHE A 407 10.06 2.72 -5.93
N ARG A 408 8.96 3.35 -5.46
CA ARG A 408 9.01 4.18 -4.24
C ARG A 408 9.45 3.39 -3.01
N ARG A 409 8.97 2.16 -2.86
CA ARG A 409 9.34 1.29 -1.74
C ARG A 409 10.81 0.89 -1.84
N GLN A 410 11.24 0.42 -3.01
CA GLN A 410 12.62 -0.03 -3.22
C GLN A 410 13.62 1.12 -3.08
N LEU A 411 13.30 2.29 -3.61
CA LEU A 411 14.12 3.50 -3.46
C LEU A 411 14.31 3.88 -1.98
N ALA A 412 13.28 3.71 -1.14
CA ALA A 412 13.39 3.96 0.30
C ALA A 412 14.21 2.89 1.03
N LEU A 413 14.10 1.62 0.62
CA LEU A 413 14.90 0.53 1.18
C LEU A 413 16.38 0.66 0.80
N ALA A 414 16.67 0.92 -0.46
CA ALA A 414 18.02 1.15 -0.99
C ALA A 414 18.72 2.32 -0.29
N ALA A 415 18.03 3.44 -0.10
CA ALA A 415 18.61 4.56 0.63
C ALA A 415 18.82 4.27 2.11
N LYS A 416 17.92 3.49 2.74
CA LYS A 416 18.12 3.03 4.11
C LYS A 416 19.38 2.15 4.22
N ALA A 417 19.64 1.29 3.23
CA ALA A 417 20.85 0.47 3.18
C ALA A 417 22.13 1.31 3.12
N GLU A 418 22.09 2.45 2.42
CA GLU A 418 23.19 3.43 2.35
C GLU A 418 23.27 4.39 3.55
N GLY A 419 22.47 4.16 4.60
CA GLY A 419 22.41 5.05 5.77
C GLY A 419 21.81 6.44 5.48
N ILE A 420 21.20 6.63 4.31
CA ILE A 420 20.53 7.86 3.90
C ILE A 420 19.11 7.85 4.47
N ARG A 421 18.82 8.77 5.40
CA ARG A 421 17.51 8.81 6.07
C ARG A 421 16.41 9.31 5.13
N CYS A 422 15.45 8.44 4.86
CA CYS A 422 14.20 8.76 4.19
C CYS A 422 13.19 9.35 5.19
N SER A 423 12.83 10.64 5.09
CA SER A 423 11.64 11.16 5.80
C SER A 423 10.53 11.48 4.80
N ALA A 424 9.33 10.99 5.11
CA ALA A 424 8.09 11.35 4.40
C ALA A 424 7.53 12.71 4.87
N ASP A 425 7.96 13.18 6.05
CA ASP A 425 7.52 14.44 6.62
C ASP A 425 8.48 15.59 6.29
N LYS A 426 7.90 16.69 5.81
CA LYS A 426 8.65 17.89 5.46
C LYS A 426 9.25 18.58 6.68
N ASP A 427 8.76 18.24 7.88
CA ASP A 427 8.86 19.05 9.10
C ASP A 427 9.80 18.48 10.18
N GLU A 428 10.27 17.24 10.06
CA GLU A 428 11.22 16.66 11.02
C GLU A 428 12.38 16.02 10.27
N ILE A 429 13.56 16.65 10.30
CA ILE A 429 14.90 16.07 10.47
C ILE A 429 15.84 17.27 10.70
N GLU A 430 16.48 17.32 11.88
CA GLU A 430 17.68 18.13 12.13
C GLU A 430 18.89 17.45 11.44
N GLY A 431 19.58 18.19 10.58
CA GLY A 431 20.98 17.97 10.21
C GLY A 431 21.36 16.81 9.29
N LYS A 432 20.44 16.08 8.63
CA LYS A 432 20.83 14.90 7.80
C LYS A 432 20.20 14.88 6.40
N PHE A 433 21.01 14.39 5.43
CA PHE A 433 20.72 14.23 4.00
C PHE A 433 19.28 13.74 3.73
N ARG A 434 18.52 14.48 2.90
CA ARG A 434 17.18 14.09 2.48
C ARG A 434 17.23 13.41 1.12
N LEU A 435 17.29 12.09 1.03
CA LEU A 435 16.91 11.33 -0.18
C LEU A 435 16.37 9.93 0.16
N PRO A 436 15.51 9.32 -0.71
CA PRO A 436 15.09 9.78 -2.02
C PRO A 436 13.57 9.61 -2.18
N THR A 437 12.82 10.71 -2.09
CA THR A 437 11.52 10.69 -2.78
C THR A 437 11.75 10.95 -4.26
N PRO A 438 10.95 10.39 -5.18
CA PRO A 438 11.05 10.68 -6.61
C PRO A 438 11.02 12.18 -6.94
N HIS A 439 10.29 12.97 -6.14
CA HIS A 439 10.22 14.42 -6.28
C HIS A 439 11.55 15.12 -5.93
N TYR A 440 12.35 14.51 -5.05
CA TYR A 440 13.62 15.04 -4.63
C TYR A 440 14.73 14.87 -5.68
N LEU A 441 14.75 13.73 -6.38
CA LEU A 441 15.66 13.50 -7.51
C LEU A 441 15.52 14.61 -8.56
N ARG A 442 14.27 14.94 -8.91
CA ARG A 442 13.94 16.07 -9.80
C ARG A 442 14.39 17.43 -9.26
N LYS A 443 14.29 17.67 -7.94
CA LYS A 443 14.74 18.93 -7.34
C LYS A 443 16.26 19.05 -7.37
N SER A 444 16.97 17.94 -7.19
CA SER A 444 18.44 17.92 -7.20
C SER A 444 18.97 18.37 -8.55
N LEU A 445 18.38 17.88 -9.65
CA LEU A 445 18.68 18.40 -11.00
C LEU A 445 18.50 19.92 -11.10
N VAL A 446 17.39 20.45 -10.61
CA VAL A 446 17.12 21.90 -10.67
C VAL A 446 18.21 22.67 -9.93
N THR A 447 18.63 22.18 -8.76
CA THR A 447 19.73 22.78 -8.00
C THR A 447 21.06 22.71 -8.76
N ASP A 448 21.41 21.57 -9.37
CA ASP A 448 22.65 21.46 -10.16
C ASP A 448 22.67 22.43 -11.35
N LEU A 449 21.53 22.57 -12.04
CA LEU A 449 21.41 23.50 -13.18
C LEU A 449 21.48 24.97 -12.73
N GLU A 450 20.95 25.29 -11.54
CA GLU A 450 21.09 26.62 -10.95
C GLU A 450 22.56 26.90 -10.58
N VAL A 451 23.28 25.93 -10.01
CA VAL A 451 24.73 26.01 -9.73
C VAL A 451 25.53 26.15 -11.03
N GLY A 452 25.16 25.41 -12.08
CA GLY A 452 25.70 25.51 -13.43
C GLY A 452 25.30 26.79 -14.19
N LYS A 453 24.70 27.77 -13.51
CA LYS A 453 24.28 29.08 -14.03
C LYS A 453 23.36 29.00 -15.26
N VAL A 454 22.54 27.96 -15.36
CA VAL A 454 21.54 27.84 -16.42
C VAL A 454 20.40 28.83 -16.16
N LYS A 455 19.96 29.55 -17.19
CA LYS A 455 18.86 30.52 -17.07
C LYS A 455 17.60 29.83 -16.54
N LYS A 456 16.98 30.40 -15.50
CA LYS A 456 15.76 29.88 -14.84
C LYS A 456 14.62 29.56 -15.81
N SER A 457 14.45 30.37 -16.86
CA SER A 457 13.43 30.12 -17.90
C SER A 457 13.69 28.84 -18.70
N HIS A 458 14.95 28.49 -18.96
CA HIS A 458 15.32 27.26 -19.65
C HIS A 458 15.10 26.05 -18.75
N ILE A 459 15.50 26.15 -17.47
CA ILE A 459 15.23 25.11 -16.46
C ILE A 459 13.72 24.85 -16.37
N GLN A 460 12.91 25.91 -16.26
CA GLN A 460 11.45 25.81 -16.20
C GLN A 460 10.83 25.18 -17.45
N SER A 461 11.39 25.42 -18.63
CA SER A 461 10.94 24.78 -19.87
C SER A 461 11.28 23.29 -19.90
N ALA A 462 12.53 22.92 -19.58
CA ALA A 462 12.99 21.53 -19.56
C ALA A 462 12.20 20.66 -18.56
N ILE A 463 11.86 21.19 -17.39
CA ILE A 463 11.09 20.46 -16.37
C ILE A 463 9.56 20.55 -16.58
N GLY A 464 9.07 21.30 -17.57
CA GLY A 464 7.63 21.45 -17.83
C GLY A 464 6.89 22.27 -16.77
N HIS A 465 7.51 23.36 -16.30
CA HIS A 465 6.87 24.43 -15.52
C HIS A 465 6.43 25.62 -16.40
N ARG A 466 6.95 25.71 -17.63
CA ARG A 466 6.53 26.66 -18.67
C ARG A 466 6.40 25.95 -20.02
N PRO A 467 5.53 26.42 -20.94
CA PRO A 467 5.48 25.89 -22.30
C PRO A 467 6.85 25.98 -22.96
N SER A 468 7.26 24.94 -23.68
CA SER A 468 8.38 25.03 -24.61
C SER A 468 7.88 25.64 -25.93
N ALA A 469 8.72 26.44 -26.59
CA ALA A 469 8.43 26.94 -27.94
C ALA A 469 8.56 25.85 -29.01
N ALA A 470 9.14 24.68 -28.68
CA ALA A 470 9.23 23.54 -29.58
C ALA A 470 7.85 22.86 -29.68
N LEU A 471 7.14 23.15 -30.76
CA LEU A 471 5.80 22.68 -31.10
C LEU A 471 5.91 21.30 -31.75
N VAL A 472 5.25 20.29 -31.16
CA VAL A 472 5.38 18.85 -31.46
C VAL A 472 5.15 18.54 -32.94
N HIS A 473 6.23 18.42 -33.71
CA HIS A 473 6.25 17.81 -35.04
C HIS A 473 6.98 16.47 -34.95
N THR A 474 6.59 15.50 -35.77
CA THR A 474 7.03 14.10 -35.67
C THR A 474 8.48 13.85 -36.07
N THR A 475 9.19 14.85 -36.61
CA THR A 475 10.54 14.68 -37.17
C THR A 475 11.46 15.80 -36.69
N TYR A 476 12.13 15.61 -35.56
CA TYR A 476 13.21 16.51 -35.12
C TYR A 476 14.56 15.92 -35.47
N THR A 477 15.38 16.68 -36.17
CA THR A 477 16.81 16.39 -36.33
C THR A 477 17.59 17.06 -35.21
N LEU A 478 18.76 16.51 -34.85
CA LEU A 478 19.66 17.08 -33.82
C LEU A 478 20.05 18.54 -34.09
N GLU A 479 19.93 18.97 -35.35
CA GLU A 479 20.29 20.31 -35.81
C GLU A 479 19.20 21.35 -35.55
N ASP A 480 17.99 20.95 -35.16
CA ASP A 480 16.88 21.88 -34.93
C ASP A 480 17.30 22.98 -33.93
N ARG A 481 17.20 24.23 -34.41
CA ARG A 481 17.50 25.44 -33.64
C ARG A 481 16.59 25.55 -32.42
N SER A 482 15.38 25.02 -32.47
CA SER A 482 14.42 24.98 -31.36
C SER A 482 14.95 24.20 -30.15
N LEU A 483 15.79 23.18 -30.39
CA LEU A 483 16.38 22.32 -29.36
C LEU A 483 17.70 22.83 -28.78
N LYS A 484 18.28 23.92 -29.31
CA LYS A 484 19.61 24.44 -28.88
C LYS A 484 19.75 24.62 -27.37
N LYS A 485 18.68 25.10 -26.72
CA LYS A 485 18.66 25.32 -25.25
C LYS A 485 18.62 24.01 -24.47
N LEU A 486 17.88 23.02 -24.96
CA LEU A 486 17.77 21.70 -24.34
C LEU A 486 19.06 20.89 -24.54
N ARG A 487 19.71 21.02 -25.71
CA ARG A 487 21.04 20.46 -25.99
C ARG A 487 22.08 20.96 -24.99
N LYS A 488 22.09 22.24 -24.64
CA LYS A 488 23.00 22.78 -23.62
C LYS A 488 22.79 22.14 -22.23
N ILE A 489 21.53 21.89 -21.85
CA ILE A 489 21.22 21.20 -20.58
C ILE A 489 21.71 19.75 -20.63
N SER A 490 21.44 19.05 -21.74
CA SER A 490 21.91 17.68 -21.96
C SER A 490 23.44 17.59 -21.91
N GLN A 491 24.16 18.52 -22.53
CA GLN A 491 25.63 18.59 -22.50
C GLN A 491 26.18 18.81 -21.08
N LEU A 492 25.60 19.73 -20.30
CA LEU A 492 26.00 19.94 -18.92
C LEU A 492 25.79 18.69 -18.06
N MET A 493 24.65 18.02 -18.23
CA MET A 493 24.36 16.77 -17.53
C MET A 493 25.30 15.64 -17.97
N GLN A 494 25.59 15.54 -19.27
CA GLN A 494 26.56 14.58 -19.79
C GLN A 494 27.95 14.78 -19.18
N GLN A 495 28.40 16.04 -19.07
CA GLN A 495 29.67 16.37 -18.42
C GLN A 495 29.68 15.94 -16.95
N SER A 496 28.63 16.24 -16.20
CA SER A 496 28.50 15.81 -14.79
C SER A 496 28.47 14.28 -14.64
N ILE A 497 27.81 13.57 -15.55
CA ILE A 497 27.78 12.10 -15.53
C ILE A 497 29.18 11.54 -15.76
N ILE A 498 29.89 12.02 -16.79
CA ILE A 498 31.26 11.56 -17.10
C ILE A 498 32.19 11.90 -15.93
N SER A 499 32.13 13.12 -15.38
CA SER A 499 33.05 13.54 -14.32
C SER A 499 32.82 12.83 -13.00
N ASP A 500 31.55 12.64 -12.61
CA ASP A 500 31.23 12.20 -11.25
C ASP A 500 31.09 10.67 -11.14
N LEU A 501 30.69 10.02 -12.24
CA LEU A 501 30.32 8.60 -12.27
C LEU A 501 31.05 7.79 -13.35
N GLY A 502 31.41 8.41 -14.47
CA GLY A 502 31.87 7.71 -15.68
C GLY A 502 30.73 7.03 -16.45
N THR A 503 29.94 6.17 -15.78
CA THR A 503 28.79 5.46 -16.36
C THR A 503 27.54 5.54 -15.46
N LEU A 504 26.35 5.46 -16.07
CA LEU A 504 25.08 5.32 -15.36
C LEU A 504 24.72 3.86 -15.05
N GLN A 505 25.45 2.92 -15.66
CA GLN A 505 25.31 1.51 -15.40
C GLN A 505 26.00 1.16 -14.08
N VAL A 506 25.24 1.21 -12.98
CA VAL A 506 25.76 0.87 -11.65
C VAL A 506 25.56 -0.61 -11.41
N PRO A 507 26.64 -1.39 -11.19
CA PRO A 507 26.54 -2.81 -10.88
C PRO A 507 25.58 -3.09 -9.72
N THR A 508 24.80 -4.16 -9.84
CA THR A 508 23.81 -4.58 -8.83
C THR A 508 23.79 -6.10 -8.71
N THR A 509 23.43 -6.61 -7.54
CA THR A 509 23.19 -8.05 -7.29
C THR A 509 21.71 -8.43 -7.40
N GLN A 510 20.84 -7.46 -7.73
CA GLN A 510 19.40 -7.67 -7.78
C GLN A 510 18.97 -8.34 -9.09
N ARG A 511 18.45 -9.57 -9.02
CA ARG A 511 18.03 -10.42 -10.16
C ARG A 511 16.53 -10.38 -10.47
N CYS A 512 16.15 -10.90 -11.64
CA CYS A 512 14.76 -11.20 -12.02
C CYS A 512 14.29 -12.52 -11.40
N THR A 513 13.69 -12.51 -10.19
CA THR A 513 13.14 -13.74 -9.58
C THR A 513 11.62 -13.87 -9.76
N THR A 514 11.10 -15.10 -9.73
CA THR A 514 9.65 -15.42 -9.79
C THR A 514 8.85 -14.73 -8.66
N GLY A 515 9.42 -14.65 -7.46
CA GLY A 515 8.78 -13.99 -6.30
C GLY A 515 8.70 -12.46 -6.42
N ASN A 516 9.70 -11.83 -7.03
CA ASN A 516 9.78 -10.37 -7.14
C ASN A 516 9.19 -9.86 -8.46
N HIS A 517 9.40 -10.59 -9.56
CA HIS A 517 9.22 -10.14 -10.94
C HIS A 517 8.56 -11.22 -11.85
N PRO A 518 7.33 -11.69 -11.56
CA PRO A 518 6.73 -12.84 -12.24
C PRO A 518 6.54 -12.67 -13.75
N ALA A 519 6.43 -11.42 -14.24
CA ALA A 519 6.28 -11.14 -15.67
C ALA A 519 7.57 -11.27 -16.48
N LEU A 520 8.71 -11.21 -15.80
CA LEU A 520 10.05 -11.35 -16.38
C LEU A 520 10.65 -12.71 -16.08
N ALA A 521 9.99 -13.53 -15.24
CA ALA A 521 10.52 -14.80 -14.77
C ALA A 521 10.72 -15.82 -15.89
N GLN A 522 9.84 -15.86 -16.88
CA GLN A 522 9.99 -16.75 -18.05
C GLN A 522 11.23 -16.40 -18.89
N ASP A 523 11.63 -15.13 -18.90
CA ASP A 523 12.78 -14.61 -19.66
C ASP A 523 14.01 -14.40 -18.75
N ALA A 524 13.96 -14.83 -17.48
CA ALA A 524 14.93 -14.42 -16.45
C ALA A 524 16.36 -14.86 -16.77
N ALA A 525 16.54 -16.10 -17.25
CA ALA A 525 17.87 -16.61 -17.62
C ALA A 525 18.51 -15.80 -18.75
N ARG A 526 17.73 -15.48 -19.79
CA ARG A 526 18.18 -14.63 -20.91
C ARG A 526 18.50 -13.21 -20.44
N ILE A 527 17.63 -12.63 -19.62
CA ILE A 527 17.83 -11.28 -19.07
C ILE A 527 19.09 -11.23 -18.21
N ASP A 528 19.26 -12.16 -17.28
CA ASP A 528 20.42 -12.21 -16.40
C ASP A 528 21.71 -12.40 -17.20
N ALA A 529 21.73 -13.28 -18.20
CA ALA A 529 22.88 -13.46 -19.10
C ALA A 529 23.27 -12.16 -19.82
N LEU A 530 22.29 -11.43 -20.39
CA LEU A 530 22.55 -10.15 -21.06
C LEU A 530 23.00 -9.04 -20.10
N LEU A 531 22.54 -9.08 -18.84
CA LEU A 531 22.96 -8.12 -17.81
C LEU A 531 24.35 -8.45 -17.26
N LEU A 532 24.71 -9.74 -17.17
CA LEU A 532 26.05 -10.20 -16.80
C LEU A 532 27.07 -9.85 -17.89
N ASP A 533 26.75 -10.11 -19.16
CA ASP A 533 27.56 -9.72 -20.32
C ASP A 533 27.84 -8.22 -20.35
N ALA A 534 26.83 -7.41 -20.03
CA ALA A 534 27.00 -5.97 -19.93
C ALA A 534 27.84 -5.54 -18.71
N GLY A 535 28.04 -6.39 -17.70
CA GLY A 535 28.63 -6.04 -16.40
C GLY A 535 27.68 -5.22 -15.51
N TRP A 536 26.37 -5.29 -15.75
CA TRP A 536 25.36 -4.56 -14.95
C TRP A 536 24.84 -5.41 -13.79
N LEU A 537 24.62 -6.70 -14.04
CA LEU A 537 24.39 -7.68 -12.99
C LEU A 537 25.77 -8.22 -12.56
N ILE A 538 26.01 -8.23 -11.26
CA ILE A 538 27.16 -8.89 -10.66
C ILE A 538 26.64 -9.99 -9.75
N LEU A 539 27.25 -11.17 -9.83
CA LEU A 539 26.94 -12.24 -8.88
C LEU A 539 27.66 -11.92 -7.58
N PRO A 540 27.00 -12.08 -6.43
CA PRO A 540 27.69 -11.93 -5.16
C PRO A 540 28.78 -13.00 -5.04
N GLU A 541 29.99 -12.57 -4.68
CA GLU A 541 31.12 -13.44 -4.40
C GLU A 541 31.45 -13.39 -2.91
N VAL A 542 31.82 -14.54 -2.35
CA VAL A 542 32.35 -14.67 -0.99
C VAL A 542 33.67 -15.41 -1.12
N ASP A 543 34.76 -14.78 -0.66
CA ASP A 543 36.12 -15.33 -0.74
C ASP A 543 36.60 -15.70 -2.17
N GLY A 544 36.07 -15.01 -3.19
CA GLY A 544 36.39 -15.25 -4.61
C GLY A 544 35.62 -16.39 -5.24
N GLU A 545 34.62 -16.94 -4.53
CA GLU A 545 33.76 -18.01 -5.02
C GLU A 545 32.36 -17.47 -5.35
N ALA A 546 31.76 -17.97 -6.43
CA ALA A 546 30.39 -17.65 -6.78
C ALA A 546 29.44 -18.06 -5.65
N THR A 547 28.43 -17.25 -5.38
CA THR A 547 27.43 -17.58 -4.34
C THR A 547 26.01 -17.57 -4.87
N PHE A 548 25.21 -18.44 -4.27
CA PHE A 548 23.80 -18.66 -4.58
C PHE A 548 22.94 -18.18 -3.41
N THR A 549 21.86 -17.49 -3.72
CA THR A 549 20.83 -17.12 -2.76
C THR A 549 20.05 -18.35 -2.28
N THR A 550 19.41 -18.24 -1.12
CA THR A 550 18.47 -19.24 -0.60
C THR A 550 17.39 -19.67 -1.60
N ALA A 551 16.95 -18.74 -2.48
CA ALA A 551 15.93 -19.01 -3.48
C ALA A 551 16.46 -19.86 -4.64
N GLU A 552 17.65 -19.54 -5.14
CA GLU A 552 18.30 -20.30 -6.21
C GLU A 552 18.64 -21.72 -5.78
N VAL A 553 19.17 -21.88 -4.56
CA VAL A 553 19.43 -23.21 -4.00
C VAL A 553 18.13 -23.99 -3.78
N ALA A 554 17.05 -23.33 -3.34
CA ALA A 554 15.76 -23.98 -3.21
C ALA A 554 15.22 -24.47 -4.56
N GLU A 555 15.27 -23.63 -5.59
CA GLU A 555 14.83 -23.99 -6.95
C GLU A 555 15.65 -25.16 -7.52
N ALA A 556 16.99 -25.09 -7.44
CA ALA A 556 17.87 -26.12 -7.97
C ALA A 556 17.72 -27.47 -7.25
N LEU A 557 17.44 -27.46 -5.94
CA LEU A 557 17.21 -28.67 -5.17
C LEU A 557 15.75 -29.18 -5.25
N GLY A 558 14.86 -28.47 -5.96
CA GLY A 558 13.43 -28.80 -6.00
C GLY A 558 12.72 -28.64 -4.64
N ARG A 559 13.20 -27.74 -3.79
CA ARG A 559 12.76 -27.52 -2.40
C ARG A 559 12.12 -26.15 -2.21
N THR A 560 11.50 -25.95 -1.04
CA THR A 560 10.99 -24.62 -0.67
C THR A 560 12.10 -23.76 -0.05
N GLU A 561 12.04 -22.44 -0.27
CA GLU A 561 12.96 -21.48 0.39
C GLU A 561 12.97 -21.62 1.91
N GLN A 562 11.81 -21.95 2.51
CA GLN A 562 11.68 -22.15 3.95
C GLN A 562 12.47 -23.35 4.45
N THR A 563 12.53 -24.43 3.66
CA THR A 563 13.32 -25.64 3.98
C THR A 563 14.81 -25.31 3.98
N VAL A 564 15.31 -24.68 2.91
CA VAL A 564 16.73 -24.28 2.80
C VAL A 564 17.10 -23.30 3.92
N ALA A 565 16.26 -22.29 4.17
CA ALA A 565 16.47 -21.33 5.27
C ALA A 565 16.39 -21.98 6.66
N GLY A 566 15.68 -23.09 6.80
CA GLY A 566 15.63 -23.90 8.02
C GLY A 566 16.96 -24.59 8.29
N ARG A 567 17.56 -25.19 7.27
CA ARG A 567 18.85 -25.89 7.37
C ARG A 567 20.02 -24.96 7.65
N ILE A 568 20.02 -23.79 7.03
CA ILE A 568 20.99 -22.74 7.36
C ILE A 568 20.88 -22.35 8.85
N ARG A 569 19.66 -22.21 9.37
CA ARG A 569 19.43 -21.92 10.79
C ARG A 569 19.81 -23.07 11.72
N ALA A 570 19.71 -24.30 11.26
CA ALA A 570 20.18 -25.49 11.97
C ALA A 570 21.71 -25.68 11.90
N GLY A 571 22.41 -24.90 11.06
CA GLY A 571 23.85 -25.01 10.85
C GLY A 571 24.27 -26.15 9.91
N GLU A 572 23.30 -26.77 9.21
CA GLU A 572 23.52 -27.91 8.32
C GLU A 572 23.93 -27.52 6.91
N LEU A 573 23.67 -26.27 6.51
CA LEU A 573 24.10 -25.71 5.24
C LEU A 573 24.88 -24.42 5.53
N PRO A 574 26.20 -24.39 5.29
CA PRO A 574 27.00 -23.20 5.50
C PRO A 574 26.49 -22.05 4.61
N ALA A 575 26.34 -20.87 5.21
CA ALA A 575 25.92 -19.70 4.47
C ALA A 575 26.39 -18.40 5.13
N VAL A 576 26.66 -17.39 4.31
CA VAL A 576 26.99 -16.04 4.76
C VAL A 576 25.73 -15.17 4.72
N ARG A 577 25.50 -14.42 5.80
CA ARG A 577 24.34 -13.52 5.86
C ARG A 577 24.58 -12.31 4.94
N TYR A 578 23.61 -12.00 4.08
CA TYR A 578 23.63 -10.81 3.23
C TYR A 578 22.38 -9.95 3.41
N GLN A 579 22.40 -8.75 2.83
CA GLN A 579 21.24 -7.84 2.85
C GLN A 579 20.04 -8.44 2.09
N GLY A 580 19.20 -9.19 2.79
CA GLY A 580 18.00 -9.81 2.23
C GLY A 580 17.88 -11.30 2.50
N GLY A 581 18.91 -11.96 3.05
CA GLY A 581 18.86 -13.39 3.35
C GLY A 581 20.24 -14.00 3.60
N TYR A 582 20.46 -15.16 3.02
CA TYR A 582 21.70 -15.92 3.10
C TYR A 582 22.25 -16.20 1.69
N LEU A 583 23.57 -16.20 1.58
CA LEU A 583 24.34 -16.60 0.40
C LEU A 583 25.08 -17.90 0.74
N ILE A 584 24.98 -18.87 -0.14
CA ILE A 584 25.58 -20.20 -0.02
C ILE A 584 26.69 -20.26 -1.07
N ARG A 585 27.90 -20.69 -0.69
CA ARG A 585 29.01 -20.79 -1.63
C ARG A 585 28.74 -21.87 -2.66
N GLU A 586 29.32 -21.75 -3.86
CA GLU A 586 29.19 -22.74 -4.92
C GLU A 586 29.60 -24.14 -4.45
N SER A 587 30.71 -24.29 -3.74
CA SER A 587 31.18 -25.56 -3.18
C SER A 587 30.16 -26.18 -2.23
N ASP A 588 29.57 -25.36 -1.35
CA ASP A 588 28.57 -25.81 -0.38
C ASP A 588 27.26 -26.21 -1.08
N PHE A 589 26.89 -25.47 -2.14
CA PHE A 589 25.74 -25.79 -2.97
C PHE A 589 25.94 -27.09 -3.77
N LEU A 590 27.10 -27.26 -4.42
CA LEU A 590 27.41 -28.46 -5.20
C LEU A 590 27.49 -29.70 -4.30
N ALA A 591 28.12 -29.60 -3.13
CA ALA A 591 28.14 -30.69 -2.15
C ALA A 591 26.73 -31.09 -1.70
N GLU A 592 25.85 -30.10 -1.50
CA GLU A 592 24.45 -30.34 -1.16
C GLU A 592 23.67 -30.97 -2.34
N LEU A 593 23.96 -30.57 -3.57
CA LEU A 593 23.34 -31.11 -4.77
C LEU A 593 23.74 -32.58 -4.99
N GLU A 594 25.02 -32.92 -4.83
CA GLU A 594 25.51 -34.31 -4.86
C GLU A 594 24.85 -35.15 -3.76
N ARG A 595 24.74 -34.60 -2.55
CA ARG A 595 24.09 -35.28 -1.42
C ARG A 595 22.62 -35.60 -1.71
N VAL A 596 21.89 -34.68 -2.35
CA VAL A 596 20.48 -34.89 -2.75
C VAL A 596 20.35 -35.83 -3.94
N ALA A 597 21.26 -35.77 -4.91
CA ALA A 597 21.27 -36.67 -6.06
C ALA A 597 21.47 -38.15 -5.65
N GLY A 598 22.16 -38.41 -4.54
CA GLY A 598 22.30 -39.73 -3.93
C GLY A 598 21.10 -40.23 -3.12
N GLN A 599 19.96 -39.55 -3.16
CA GLN A 599 18.80 -39.85 -2.34
C GLN A 599 17.50 -39.91 -3.15
N VAL A 600 16.60 -40.81 -2.75
CA VAL A 600 15.27 -40.95 -3.35
C VAL A 600 14.24 -40.37 -2.39
N SER A 601 13.38 -39.49 -2.89
CA SER A 601 12.23 -38.96 -2.15
C SER A 601 11.33 -40.11 -1.70
N LEU A 602 10.99 -40.15 -0.41
CA LEU A 602 10.13 -41.19 0.14
C LEU A 602 8.71 -41.15 -0.46
N LYS A 603 8.26 -39.97 -0.90
CA LYS A 603 6.98 -39.81 -1.59
C LYS A 603 7.01 -40.44 -2.98
N ASP A 604 8.09 -40.24 -3.72
CA ASP A 604 8.24 -40.81 -5.06
C ASP A 604 8.45 -42.32 -4.96
N LEU A 605 9.25 -42.76 -3.98
CA LEU A 605 9.43 -44.18 -3.67
C LEU A 605 8.11 -44.86 -3.29
N ALA A 606 7.26 -44.19 -2.50
CA ALA A 606 5.94 -44.70 -2.13
C ALA A 606 5.00 -44.81 -3.33
N ALA A 607 5.00 -43.80 -4.21
CA ALA A 607 4.27 -43.85 -5.47
C ALA A 607 4.78 -44.98 -6.39
N GLU A 608 6.10 -45.18 -6.47
CA GLU A 608 6.74 -46.21 -7.30
C GLU A 608 6.33 -47.62 -6.85
N VAL A 609 6.35 -47.89 -5.54
CA VAL A 609 5.92 -49.20 -5.00
C VAL A 609 4.41 -49.31 -4.79
N LEU A 610 3.64 -48.31 -5.22
CA LEU A 610 2.18 -48.23 -5.11
C LEU A 610 1.69 -48.46 -3.66
N ARG A 611 2.28 -47.75 -2.70
CA ARG A 611 1.91 -47.80 -1.28
C ARG A 611 1.74 -46.41 -0.69
N ASP A 612 1.01 -46.33 0.41
CA ASP A 612 0.91 -45.10 1.18
C ASP A 612 2.27 -44.74 1.80
N TYR A 613 2.57 -43.44 1.82
CA TYR A 613 3.80 -42.88 2.37
C TYR A 613 4.12 -43.43 3.77
N ASP A 614 3.13 -43.50 4.65
CA ASP A 614 3.33 -43.96 6.04
C ASP A 614 3.65 -45.46 6.10
N VAL A 615 3.16 -46.28 5.18
CA VAL A 615 3.45 -47.72 5.12
C VAL A 615 4.93 -47.94 4.78
N VAL A 616 5.44 -47.21 3.79
CA VAL A 616 6.85 -47.26 3.39
C VAL A 616 7.74 -46.72 4.51
N ARG A 617 7.37 -45.58 5.10
CA ARG A 617 8.08 -44.99 6.24
C ARG A 617 8.17 -45.93 7.44
N HIS A 618 7.07 -46.58 7.80
CA HIS A 618 7.03 -47.55 8.90
C HIS A 618 7.89 -48.77 8.61
N TYR A 619 7.91 -49.27 7.37
CA TYR A 619 8.79 -50.35 6.98
C TYR A 619 10.26 -49.99 7.16
N ILE A 620 10.71 -48.85 6.60
CA ILE A 620 12.11 -48.39 6.68
C ILE A 620 12.55 -48.29 8.14
N ARG A 621 11.74 -47.66 9.00
CA ARG A 621 12.02 -47.55 10.44
C ARG A 621 12.08 -48.90 11.15
N ARG A 622 11.14 -49.81 10.86
CA ARG A 622 11.11 -51.15 11.47
C ARG A 622 12.31 -52.00 11.03
N ALA A 623 12.74 -51.86 9.78
CA ALA A 623 13.87 -52.56 9.21
C ALA A 623 15.22 -51.97 9.65
N GLY A 624 15.23 -50.84 10.39
CA GLY A 624 16.45 -50.16 10.80
C GLY A 624 17.22 -49.57 9.63
N LEU A 625 16.56 -49.34 8.49
CA LEU A 625 17.19 -48.78 7.29
C LEU A 625 17.36 -47.27 7.44
N ALA A 626 18.41 -46.74 6.80
CA ALA A 626 18.73 -45.32 6.86
C ALA A 626 17.62 -44.48 6.22
N LEU A 627 17.16 -43.46 6.94
CA LEU A 627 16.16 -42.48 6.49
C LEU A 627 16.55 -41.10 7.01
N GLU A 628 16.61 -40.13 6.12
CA GLU A 628 16.87 -38.74 6.49
C GLU A 628 15.56 -37.95 6.46
N GLU A 629 15.17 -37.39 7.60
CA GLU A 629 13.95 -36.59 7.74
C GLU A 629 14.27 -35.10 7.61
N PHE A 630 13.81 -34.45 6.54
CA PHE A 630 14.05 -33.03 6.28
C PHE A 630 12.93 -32.15 6.85
N THR A 631 11.69 -32.64 6.78
CA THR A 631 10.54 -32.03 7.47
C THR A 631 9.60 -33.13 7.97
N ALA A 632 8.55 -32.74 8.71
CA ALA A 632 7.50 -33.67 9.13
C ALA A 632 6.82 -34.42 7.97
N ARG A 633 6.93 -33.94 6.73
CA ARG A 633 6.29 -34.52 5.54
C ARG A 633 7.25 -34.79 4.37
N ASP A 634 8.54 -34.61 4.58
CA ASP A 634 9.54 -34.73 3.52
C ASP A 634 10.75 -35.50 4.06
N ALA A 635 10.85 -36.75 3.67
CA ALA A 635 11.92 -37.66 4.05
C ALA A 635 12.53 -38.27 2.80
N HIS A 636 13.84 -38.51 2.81
CA HIS A 636 14.51 -39.19 1.73
C HIS A 636 15.26 -40.41 2.24
N ALA A 637 15.30 -41.43 1.39
CA ALA A 637 16.04 -42.66 1.62
C ALA A 637 17.30 -42.66 0.73
N PRO A 638 18.47 -43.10 1.23
CA PRO A 638 19.60 -43.44 0.37
C PRO A 638 19.19 -44.47 -0.70
N VAL A 639 19.90 -44.50 -1.82
CA VAL A 639 19.62 -45.42 -2.94
C VAL A 639 19.52 -46.87 -2.46
N ASP A 640 20.45 -47.34 -1.62
CA ASP A 640 20.45 -48.70 -1.09
C ASP A 640 19.18 -49.01 -0.26
N THR A 641 18.73 -48.05 0.57
CA THR A 641 17.47 -48.17 1.30
C THR A 641 16.29 -48.23 0.33
N ALA A 642 16.28 -47.39 -0.71
CA ALA A 642 15.21 -47.37 -1.70
C ALA A 642 15.14 -48.68 -2.49
N GLU A 643 16.28 -49.27 -2.87
CA GLU A 643 16.34 -50.60 -3.50
C GLU A 643 15.81 -51.69 -2.58
N ASN A 644 16.17 -51.66 -1.30
CA ASN A 644 15.67 -52.61 -0.32
C ASN A 644 14.14 -52.52 -0.18
N VAL A 645 13.60 -51.31 -0.13
CA VAL A 645 12.14 -51.06 -0.11
C VAL A 645 11.46 -51.61 -1.36
N ARG A 646 12.00 -51.35 -2.55
CA ARG A 646 11.46 -51.87 -3.82
C ARG A 646 11.44 -53.40 -3.81
N LEU A 647 12.53 -54.03 -3.42
CA LEU A 647 12.65 -55.48 -3.36
C LEU A 647 11.63 -56.07 -2.37
N TYR A 648 11.54 -55.49 -1.17
CA TYR A 648 10.60 -55.93 -0.15
C TYR A 648 9.15 -55.87 -0.63
N PHE A 649 8.69 -54.73 -1.16
CA PHE A 649 7.29 -54.62 -1.58
C PHE A 649 7.00 -55.47 -2.82
N LYS A 650 7.96 -55.66 -3.72
CA LYS A 650 7.85 -56.61 -4.83
C LYS A 650 7.68 -58.06 -4.33
N GLU A 651 8.43 -58.47 -3.31
CA GLU A 651 8.26 -59.79 -2.68
C GLU A 651 6.91 -59.92 -1.98
N GLN A 652 6.43 -58.87 -1.33
CA GLN A 652 5.11 -58.84 -0.69
C GLN A 652 3.97 -58.94 -1.71
N ASP A 653 4.08 -58.26 -2.86
CA ASP A 653 3.11 -58.39 -3.95
C ASP A 653 3.08 -59.82 -4.52
N ALA A 654 4.26 -60.41 -4.75
CA ALA A 654 4.36 -61.79 -5.21
C ALA A 654 3.80 -62.79 -4.19
N LEU A 655 3.94 -62.51 -2.89
CA LEU A 655 3.36 -63.31 -1.80
C LEU A 655 1.83 -63.24 -1.81
N LEU A 656 1.26 -62.04 -1.92
CA LEU A 656 -0.18 -61.83 -1.95
C LEU A 656 -0.87 -62.48 -3.15
N GLN A 657 -0.17 -62.61 -4.28
CA GLN A 657 -0.69 -63.32 -5.45
C GLN A 657 -0.76 -64.84 -5.26
N ARG A 658 0.17 -65.43 -4.51
CA ARG A 658 0.28 -66.90 -4.34
C ARG A 658 -0.26 -67.44 -3.02
N ALA A 659 -0.49 -66.60 -2.03
CA ALA A 659 -0.90 -67.00 -0.69
C ALA A 659 -1.98 -66.07 -0.09
N THR A 660 -2.78 -66.61 0.82
CA THR A 660 -3.81 -65.89 1.56
C THR A 660 -3.46 -65.86 3.05
N ARG A 661 -3.82 -64.78 3.75
CA ARG A 661 -3.66 -64.67 5.21
C ARG A 661 -4.39 -65.80 5.93
N LEU A 662 -3.72 -66.44 6.88
CA LEU A 662 -4.29 -67.52 7.69
C LEU A 662 -5.56 -67.06 8.43
N SER A 663 -5.56 -65.83 8.96
CA SER A 663 -6.70 -65.23 9.66
C SER A 663 -7.88 -64.94 8.72
N THR A 664 -7.61 -64.49 7.50
CA THR A 664 -8.65 -64.27 6.48
C THR A 664 -9.29 -65.60 6.10
N LEU A 665 -8.48 -66.63 5.83
CA LEU A 665 -8.99 -67.97 5.52
C LEU A 665 -9.85 -68.52 6.67
N ALA A 666 -9.40 -68.37 7.93
CA ALA A 666 -10.15 -68.81 9.11
C ALA A 666 -11.54 -68.16 9.18
N LYS A 667 -11.59 -66.84 8.92
CA LYS A 667 -12.84 -66.07 8.89
C LYS A 667 -13.77 -66.52 7.75
N GLU A 668 -13.24 -66.68 6.54
CA GLU A 668 -14.00 -67.11 5.36
C GLU A 668 -14.70 -68.46 5.58
N ILE A 669 -13.99 -69.43 6.14
CA ILE A 669 -14.52 -70.78 6.37
C ILE A 669 -15.16 -70.95 7.76
N GLY A 670 -15.25 -69.87 8.54
CA GLY A 670 -15.88 -69.83 9.87
C GLY A 670 -15.29 -70.80 10.89
N VAL A 671 -13.96 -70.87 10.99
CA VAL A 671 -13.25 -71.66 12.02
C VAL A 671 -12.24 -70.79 12.77
N SER A 672 -11.72 -71.29 13.89
CA SER A 672 -10.65 -70.61 14.64
C SER A 672 -9.28 -70.80 13.96
N VAL A 673 -8.36 -69.86 14.17
CA VAL A 673 -6.98 -69.96 13.68
C VAL A 673 -6.27 -71.20 14.24
N ALA A 674 -6.54 -71.57 15.50
CA ALA A 674 -5.99 -72.77 16.14
C ALA A 674 -6.40 -74.08 15.42
N MET A 675 -7.60 -74.11 14.83
CA MET A 675 -8.05 -75.23 14.02
C MET A 675 -7.25 -75.33 12.71
N LEU A 676 -6.97 -74.19 12.07
CA LEU A 676 -6.09 -74.16 10.90
C LEU A 676 -4.64 -74.55 11.24
N ASP A 677 -4.12 -74.15 12.40
CA ASP A 677 -2.79 -74.59 12.86
C ASP A 677 -2.67 -76.10 13.03
N THR A 678 -3.76 -76.74 13.44
CA THR A 678 -3.82 -78.20 13.52
C THR A 678 -3.76 -78.82 12.12
N ARG A 679 -4.36 -78.18 11.11
CA ARG A 679 -4.27 -78.63 9.72
C ARG A 679 -2.87 -78.40 9.13
N ILE A 680 -2.21 -77.29 9.46
CA ILE A 680 -0.81 -77.05 9.08
C ILE A 680 0.10 -78.13 9.66
N ARG A 681 -0.02 -78.42 10.96
CA ARG A 681 0.76 -79.50 11.62
C ARG A 681 0.52 -80.89 11.03
N LYS A 682 -0.69 -81.14 10.50
CA LYS A 682 -1.04 -82.40 9.84
C LYS A 682 -0.68 -82.44 8.34
N GLY A 683 -0.04 -81.39 7.81
CA GLY A 683 0.31 -81.29 6.38
C GLY A 683 -0.88 -81.08 5.45
N LEU A 684 -2.05 -80.73 6.00
CA LEU A 684 -3.31 -80.54 5.25
C LEU A 684 -3.53 -79.09 4.81
N LEU A 685 -2.70 -78.16 5.27
CA LEU A 685 -2.65 -76.76 4.87
C LEU A 685 -1.17 -76.37 4.80
N VAL A 686 -0.73 -75.76 3.71
CA VAL A 686 0.69 -75.47 3.47
C VAL A 686 0.95 -74.00 3.77
N GLU A 687 1.82 -73.74 4.76
CA GLU A 687 2.27 -72.39 5.10
C GLU A 687 3.32 -71.91 4.09
N ASP A 688 3.18 -70.67 3.61
CA ASP A 688 4.23 -70.05 2.77
C ASP A 688 5.42 -69.67 3.68
N PRO A 689 6.67 -69.93 3.26
CA PRO A 689 7.84 -69.60 4.07
C PRO A 689 8.00 -68.08 4.28
N VAL A 690 7.43 -67.25 3.39
CA VAL A 690 7.48 -65.80 3.48
C VAL A 690 6.25 -65.29 4.23
N ARG A 691 6.49 -64.39 5.19
CA ARG A 691 5.44 -63.74 5.97
C ARG A 691 5.06 -62.41 5.36
N GLU A 692 3.80 -62.03 5.53
CA GLU A 692 3.31 -60.74 5.09
C GLU A 692 3.74 -59.62 6.06
N HIS A 693 3.60 -58.37 5.63
CA HIS A 693 3.84 -57.18 6.43
C HIS A 693 3.22 -57.28 7.84
N GLY A 694 4.08 -57.14 8.87
CA GLY A 694 3.67 -57.30 10.27
C GLY A 694 3.88 -58.71 10.83
N GLY A 695 4.50 -59.63 10.08
CA GLY A 695 4.82 -60.98 10.53
C GLY A 695 3.63 -61.95 10.47
N LEU A 696 2.59 -61.59 9.71
CA LEU A 696 1.38 -62.39 9.55
C LEU A 696 1.69 -63.66 8.75
N ARG A 697 1.11 -64.77 9.21
CA ARG A 697 1.28 -66.10 8.59
C ARG A 697 0.39 -66.23 7.36
N MET A 698 0.99 -66.72 6.29
CA MET A 698 0.37 -66.88 4.97
C MET A 698 0.28 -68.35 4.63
N VAL A 699 -0.77 -68.77 3.95
CA VAL A 699 -0.93 -70.14 3.45
C VAL A 699 -1.15 -70.12 1.95
N THR A 700 -0.59 -71.10 1.24
CA THR A 700 -0.65 -71.12 -0.22
C THR A 700 -2.10 -71.16 -0.71
N ASN A 701 -2.40 -70.45 -1.79
CA ASN A 701 -3.77 -70.37 -2.31
C ASN A 701 -4.32 -71.75 -2.70
N GLU A 702 -3.47 -72.63 -3.22
CA GLU A 702 -3.83 -74.03 -3.54
C GLU A 702 -4.29 -74.80 -2.31
N SER A 703 -3.51 -74.76 -1.21
CA SER A 703 -3.87 -75.49 0.01
C SER A 703 -5.06 -74.84 0.75
N ALA A 704 -5.19 -73.51 0.63
CA ALA A 704 -6.34 -72.77 1.13
C ALA A 704 -7.63 -73.15 0.39
N GLU A 705 -7.60 -73.26 -0.94
CA GLU A 705 -8.75 -73.67 -1.75
C GLU A 705 -9.17 -75.11 -1.47
N ALA A 706 -8.23 -76.04 -1.39
CA ALA A 706 -8.52 -77.42 -0.97
C ALA A 706 -9.21 -77.46 0.41
N THR A 707 -8.78 -76.60 1.34
CA THR A 707 -9.39 -76.46 2.66
C THR A 707 -10.80 -75.85 2.59
N ARG A 708 -11.02 -74.82 1.76
CA ARG A 708 -12.36 -74.25 1.52
C ARG A 708 -13.33 -75.31 1.00
N THR A 709 -12.92 -76.10 0.00
CA THR A 709 -13.75 -77.18 -0.57
C THR A 709 -14.08 -78.26 0.46
N PHE A 710 -13.13 -78.64 1.32
CA PHE A 710 -13.38 -79.58 2.41
C PHE A 710 -14.47 -79.07 3.37
N PHE A 711 -14.33 -77.83 3.88
CA PHE A 711 -15.31 -77.27 4.82
C PHE A 711 -16.67 -76.98 4.17
N ALA A 712 -16.70 -76.63 2.88
CA ALA A 712 -17.95 -76.49 2.13
C ALA A 712 -18.71 -77.83 2.03
N ARG A 713 -18.00 -78.96 1.84
CA ARG A 713 -18.60 -80.30 1.86
C ARG A 713 -19.11 -80.68 3.25
N VAL A 714 -18.36 -80.35 4.30
CA VAL A 714 -18.76 -80.62 5.70
C VAL A 714 -20.01 -79.82 6.08
N ARG A 715 -20.18 -78.58 5.62
CA ARG A 715 -21.37 -77.75 5.92
C ARG A 715 -22.64 -78.17 5.16
N ARG A 716 -22.51 -78.89 4.04
CA ARG A 716 -23.66 -79.38 3.24
C ARG A 716 -24.19 -80.74 3.71
N ARG A 717 -23.41 -81.45 4.52
CA ARG A 717 -23.82 -82.66 5.23
C ARG A 717 -24.30 -82.28 6.62
#